data_AF-A0A318LGF9-F1
#
_entry.id   AF-A0A318LGF9-F1
#
_cell.length_a   1.000
_cell.length_b   1.000
_cell.length_c   1.000
_cell.angle_alpha   90.00
_cell.angle_beta   90.00
_cell.angle_gamma   90.00
#
_symmetry.space_group_name_H-M   'P 1'
#
loop_
_entity.id
_entity.type
_entity.pdbx_description
1 polymer ?
#
loop_
_entity_poly.entity_id
_entity_poly.type
_entity_poly.pdbx_seq_one_letter_code
_entity_poly.pdbx_strand_id
1 'polypeptide(L)'
;MRTYFEPEDTDALESAKAVLIRRCVAWAEQQGRELDPMALNTMLDFRHHSVDGRLGYWTTGLVEEFLLSHTPRTVSATAQDVAHMPEDLRALIRYLHATGLADPTGDPQAELDAAITKAGAEFPAAMADERNFGVAKFWVMKALRLGVDPTDDAAMAGFLDDARAGRVDYDDGILAEIAARHVRDGGGRPERAVLQLPVSLPPDAELAAAAERTPVVARLRGLVDWVGEGRSLTPSGNLKLADARELVALLDTGDRFDPRIGDRVFQTRSSSDLPVLSSLVELAKQVRVVRVVKGKLVPVAKNARLLRDSLALWTAAFGALPSPELVTQGRHWVPEHTTLLSVLIDEVLADVLNTLYGLPEPMPVVRLAEGVWLSLNEAFDIDDLDAASETTWRKGVGDDLRRLFATLADFGAVELTTAEPDPVFRADLGLDPGAADQVAPLPPDMLDRLRAALRPGAGPMELVSLTPLATRAVRARLVEEGRHAPLVGELADAEPGPMLGMLSEHYSPETAEAEVAGWLAAHGGRDRGLPRLLDAIRDCPFRTRALGMLDILSHTFPDRAAFLRNLRADRHLGPIATHLLVEDGELAMEELGEEERVLGMAEQFIHLLEIGGPDAVADMLSELPPDEARGLTATLLASGHPDETGLEELRELLAARRPGLATVHPLAGTSRSSRSSRKAREKRRKRRR
;
A
#
# COMPACT_ATOMS: atom_id res chain seq x y z
N MET A 1 -12.20 14.19 -6.64
CA MET A 1 -12.27 12.86 -7.25
C MET A 1 -11.01 12.15 -6.83
N ARG A 2 -11.16 11.24 -5.86
CA ARG A 2 -10.07 10.41 -5.34
C ARG A 2 -9.81 9.25 -6.30
N THR A 3 -8.56 8.85 -6.41
CA THR A 3 -8.12 7.66 -7.16
C THR A 3 -7.65 6.52 -6.24
N TYR A 4 -7.70 6.75 -4.93
CA TYR A 4 -7.38 5.77 -3.91
C TYR A 4 -8.44 5.75 -2.79
N PHE A 5 -8.80 4.53 -2.36
CA PHE A 5 -9.78 4.26 -1.32
C PHE A 5 -9.30 3.10 -0.45
N GLU A 6 -9.43 3.27 0.87
CA GLU A 6 -9.19 2.18 1.82
C GLU A 6 -10.23 1.07 1.63
N PRO A 7 -9.92 -0.19 1.98
CA PRO A 7 -10.88 -1.31 1.85
C PRO A 7 -12.22 -1.07 2.55
N GLU A 8 -12.23 -0.32 3.64
CA GLU A 8 -13.41 0.06 4.42
C GLU A 8 -14.26 1.18 3.78
N ASP A 9 -13.70 1.99 2.87
CA ASP A 9 -14.35 3.14 2.21
C ASP A 9 -15.35 2.72 1.11
N THR A 10 -16.14 1.65 1.32
CA THR A 10 -16.96 1.03 0.27
C THR A 10 -17.98 1.99 -0.36
N ASP A 11 -18.74 2.74 0.44
CA ASP A 11 -19.79 3.64 -0.08
C ASP A 11 -19.18 4.82 -0.87
N ALA A 12 -18.02 5.33 -0.41
CA ALA A 12 -17.29 6.39 -1.09
C ALA A 12 -16.67 5.90 -2.41
N LEU A 13 -16.11 4.69 -2.42
CA LEU A 13 -15.60 4.04 -3.63
C LEU A 13 -16.71 3.85 -4.67
N GLU A 14 -17.86 3.32 -4.29
CA GLU A 14 -18.95 3.06 -5.23
C GLU A 14 -19.52 4.36 -5.81
N SER A 15 -19.63 5.42 -5.00
CA SER A 15 -20.03 6.75 -5.47
C SER A 15 -19.03 7.32 -6.48
N ALA A 16 -17.74 7.22 -6.17
CA ALA A 16 -16.65 7.66 -7.03
C ALA A 16 -16.59 6.88 -8.35
N LYS A 17 -16.71 5.54 -8.30
CA LYS A 17 -16.78 4.68 -9.50
C LYS A 17 -17.97 5.06 -10.38
N ALA A 18 -19.14 5.29 -9.79
CA ALA A 18 -20.32 5.68 -10.55
C ALA A 18 -20.10 7.00 -11.31
N VAL A 19 -19.47 8.00 -10.67
CA VAL A 19 -19.13 9.28 -11.32
C VAL A 19 -18.11 9.06 -12.44
N LEU A 20 -17.02 8.34 -12.18
CA LEU A 20 -15.99 8.04 -13.19
C LEU A 20 -16.56 7.33 -14.41
N ILE A 21 -17.36 6.28 -14.19
CA ILE A 21 -17.94 5.47 -15.25
C ILE A 21 -18.88 6.32 -16.11
N ARG A 22 -19.80 7.08 -15.49
CA ARG A 22 -20.72 7.95 -16.24
C ARG A 22 -19.97 8.97 -17.10
N ARG A 23 -18.99 9.67 -16.54
CA ARG A 23 -18.22 10.69 -17.27
C ARG A 23 -17.32 10.08 -18.34
N CYS A 24 -16.74 8.91 -18.10
CA CYS A 24 -15.96 8.16 -19.10
C CYS A 24 -16.83 7.71 -20.28
N VAL A 25 -18.03 7.18 -20.02
CA VAL A 25 -19.00 6.80 -21.05
C VAL A 25 -19.40 8.02 -21.88
N ALA A 26 -19.80 9.12 -21.25
CA ALA A 26 -20.16 10.35 -21.96
C ALA A 26 -19.00 10.90 -22.80
N TRP A 27 -17.77 10.84 -22.28
CA TRP A 27 -16.55 11.24 -23.00
C TRP A 27 -16.27 10.35 -24.23
N ALA A 28 -16.55 9.05 -24.14
CA ALA A 28 -16.40 8.10 -25.23
C ALA A 28 -17.51 8.25 -26.29
N GLU A 29 -18.75 8.52 -25.87
CA GLU A 29 -19.88 8.78 -26.76
C GLU A 29 -19.65 10.02 -27.64
N GLN A 30 -19.06 11.08 -27.08
CA GLN A 30 -18.65 12.26 -27.84
C GLN A 30 -17.61 11.95 -28.94
N GLN A 31 -16.91 10.82 -28.82
CA GLN A 31 -15.95 10.31 -29.80
C GLN A 31 -16.54 9.20 -30.69
N GLY A 32 -17.85 8.94 -30.60
CA GLY A 32 -18.55 7.91 -31.37
C GLY A 32 -18.23 6.48 -30.93
N ARG A 33 -17.90 6.28 -29.65
CA ARG A 33 -17.63 4.96 -29.05
C ARG A 33 -18.66 4.65 -27.99
N GLU A 34 -19.15 3.41 -27.99
CA GLU A 34 -20.01 2.86 -26.95
C GLU A 34 -19.13 2.01 -26.02
N LEU A 35 -19.22 2.23 -24.72
CA LEU A 35 -18.48 1.48 -23.70
C LEU A 35 -19.47 0.73 -22.82
N ASP A 36 -19.10 -0.46 -22.35
CA ASP A 36 -19.88 -1.19 -21.35
C ASP A 36 -19.56 -0.67 -19.92
N PRO A 37 -20.53 -0.06 -19.21
CA PRO A 37 -20.32 0.38 -17.83
C PRO A 37 -19.90 -0.75 -16.88
N MET A 38 -20.33 -1.99 -17.14
CA MET A 38 -19.97 -3.15 -16.30
C MET A 38 -18.51 -3.57 -16.51
N ALA A 39 -18.00 -3.47 -17.74
CA ALA A 39 -16.59 -3.67 -18.03
C ALA A 39 -15.72 -2.64 -17.30
N LEU A 40 -16.09 -1.35 -17.35
CA LEU A 40 -15.40 -0.29 -16.61
C LEU A 40 -15.43 -0.53 -15.09
N ASN A 41 -16.59 -0.95 -14.55
CA ASN A 41 -16.71 -1.33 -13.15
C ASN A 41 -15.73 -2.45 -12.79
N THR A 42 -15.63 -3.49 -13.62
CA THR A 42 -14.72 -4.63 -13.42
C THR A 42 -13.26 -4.20 -13.42
N MET A 43 -12.87 -3.24 -14.26
CA MET A 43 -11.50 -2.70 -14.30
C MET A 43 -11.17 -1.92 -13.03
N LEU A 44 -12.10 -1.08 -12.55
CA LEU A 44 -11.91 -0.32 -11.32
C LEU A 44 -11.90 -1.24 -10.09
N ASP A 45 -12.72 -2.29 -10.08
CA ASP A 45 -12.69 -3.33 -9.05
C ASP A 45 -11.38 -4.12 -9.07
N PHE A 46 -10.77 -4.35 -10.24
CA PHE A 46 -9.46 -4.98 -10.31
C PHE A 46 -8.36 -4.10 -9.70
N ARG A 47 -8.43 -2.77 -9.85
CA ARG A 47 -7.42 -1.82 -9.36
C ARG A 47 -7.58 -1.42 -7.89
N HIS A 48 -8.81 -1.21 -7.44
CA HIS A 48 -9.16 -1.49 -6.03
C HIS A 48 -8.83 -2.98 -5.78
N HIS A 49 -8.87 -3.64 -4.63
CA HIS A 49 -8.35 -5.04 -4.48
C HIS A 49 -6.90 -5.41 -4.93
N SER A 50 -6.22 -4.70 -5.83
CA SER A 50 -4.78 -4.89 -6.12
C SER A 50 -3.92 -4.48 -4.93
N VAL A 51 -2.67 -4.94 -4.83
CA VAL A 51 -1.80 -4.66 -3.67
C VAL A 51 -1.72 -3.17 -3.33
N ASP A 52 -1.61 -2.30 -4.33
CA ASP A 52 -1.46 -0.85 -4.17
C ASP A 52 -2.80 -0.07 -4.09
N GLY A 53 -3.90 -0.64 -4.59
CA GLY A 53 -5.24 -0.03 -4.52
C GLY A 53 -5.48 1.23 -5.36
N ARG A 54 -4.53 1.67 -6.20
CA ARG A 54 -4.63 2.91 -6.97
C ARG A 54 -5.35 2.68 -8.29
N LEU A 55 -6.51 3.32 -8.45
CA LEU A 55 -7.39 3.20 -9.62
C LEU A 55 -6.74 3.73 -10.91
N GLY A 56 -5.93 4.79 -10.78
CA GLY A 56 -5.24 5.46 -11.88
C GLY A 56 -3.91 4.83 -12.28
N TYR A 57 -3.39 3.87 -11.50
CA TYR A 57 -2.09 3.25 -11.74
C TYR A 57 -2.21 2.03 -12.63
N TRP A 58 -1.57 2.09 -13.81
CA TRP A 58 -1.52 1.00 -14.78
C TRP A 58 -0.11 0.82 -15.32
N THR A 59 0.30 -0.44 -15.43
CA THR A 59 1.53 -0.87 -16.10
C THR A 59 1.19 -1.90 -17.16
N THR A 60 2.12 -2.14 -18.08
CA THR A 60 2.04 -3.21 -19.07
C THR A 60 1.80 -4.58 -18.43
N GLY A 61 2.43 -4.84 -17.26
CA GLY A 61 2.19 -6.03 -16.46
C GLY A 61 0.76 -6.12 -15.91
N LEU A 62 0.20 -5.02 -15.40
CA LEU A 62 -1.18 -4.97 -14.90
C LEU A 62 -2.21 -5.11 -16.03
N VAL A 63 -1.92 -4.62 -17.22
CA VAL A 63 -2.74 -4.84 -18.42
C VAL A 63 -2.78 -6.32 -18.79
N GLU A 64 -1.62 -6.97 -18.85
CA GLU A 64 -1.52 -8.40 -19.12
C GLU A 64 -2.21 -9.23 -18.02
N GLU A 65 -2.01 -8.86 -16.75
CA GLU A 65 -2.68 -9.52 -15.61
C GLU A 65 -4.20 -9.38 -15.69
N PHE A 66 -4.72 -8.18 -15.94
CA PHE A 66 -6.16 -7.96 -16.04
C PHE A 66 -6.77 -8.81 -17.15
N LEU A 67 -6.26 -8.69 -18.37
CA LEU A 67 -6.84 -9.34 -19.55
C LEU A 67 -6.60 -10.85 -19.56
N LEU A 68 -5.41 -11.33 -19.19
CA LEU A 68 -5.04 -12.73 -19.39
C LEU A 68 -5.17 -13.59 -18.12
N SER A 69 -5.28 -12.98 -16.95
CA SER A 69 -5.43 -13.70 -15.67
C SER A 69 -6.73 -13.34 -14.95
N HIS A 70 -6.96 -12.06 -14.63
CA HIS A 70 -8.09 -11.65 -13.81
C HIS A 70 -9.45 -11.87 -14.48
N THR A 71 -9.64 -11.37 -15.70
CA THR A 71 -10.90 -11.49 -16.44
C THR A 71 -11.23 -12.97 -16.76
N PRO A 72 -10.28 -13.79 -17.28
CA PRO A 72 -10.48 -15.23 -17.44
C PRO A 72 -10.81 -15.95 -16.14
N ARG A 73 -10.29 -15.49 -15.00
CA ARG A 73 -10.56 -16.09 -13.70
C ARG A 73 -11.93 -15.72 -13.13
N THR A 74 -12.37 -14.48 -13.27
CA THR A 74 -13.47 -13.91 -12.47
C THR A 74 -14.75 -13.65 -13.27
N VAL A 75 -14.65 -13.23 -14.53
CA VAL A 75 -15.82 -12.82 -15.32
C VAL A 75 -16.50 -14.04 -15.93
N SER A 76 -17.74 -14.30 -15.50
CA SER A 76 -18.54 -15.45 -15.94
C SER A 76 -19.30 -15.14 -17.24
N ALA A 77 -18.56 -15.01 -18.33
CA ALA A 77 -19.09 -14.75 -19.67
C ALA A 77 -18.27 -15.50 -20.74
N THR A 78 -18.81 -15.65 -21.95
CA THR A 78 -18.06 -16.26 -23.05
C THR A 78 -17.05 -15.27 -23.64
N ALA A 79 -16.02 -15.77 -24.34
CA ALA A 79 -15.04 -14.92 -25.02
C ALA A 79 -15.66 -13.96 -26.04
N GLN A 80 -16.81 -14.31 -26.62
CA GLN A 80 -17.53 -13.46 -27.56
C GLN A 80 -18.27 -12.32 -26.84
N ASP A 81 -18.89 -12.61 -25.70
CA ASP A 81 -19.66 -11.61 -24.94
C ASP A 81 -18.76 -10.49 -24.41
N VAL A 82 -17.52 -10.81 -24.02
CA VAL A 82 -16.55 -9.83 -23.50
C VAL A 82 -15.48 -9.44 -24.52
N ALA A 83 -15.71 -9.64 -25.82
CA ALA A 83 -14.74 -9.32 -26.86
C ALA A 83 -14.38 -7.82 -26.92
N HIS A 84 -15.24 -6.95 -26.39
CA HIS A 84 -15.01 -5.50 -26.28
C HIS A 84 -14.05 -5.10 -25.14
N MET A 85 -13.80 -5.99 -24.16
CA MET A 85 -13.05 -5.68 -22.93
C MET A 85 -11.68 -5.00 -23.17
N PRO A 86 -10.84 -5.43 -24.14
CA PRO A 86 -9.57 -4.76 -24.40
C PRO A 86 -9.73 -3.30 -24.90
N GLU A 87 -10.73 -3.04 -25.74
CA GLU A 87 -10.98 -1.68 -26.26
C GLU A 87 -11.59 -0.77 -25.19
N ASP A 88 -12.44 -1.32 -24.32
CA ASP A 88 -12.99 -0.59 -23.17
C ASP A 88 -11.88 -0.21 -22.18
N LEU A 89 -10.93 -1.13 -21.91
CA LEU A 89 -9.77 -0.84 -21.08
C LEU A 89 -8.92 0.29 -21.68
N ARG A 90 -8.71 0.24 -23.00
CA ARG A 90 -8.00 1.30 -23.72
C ARG A 90 -8.70 2.64 -23.57
N ALA A 91 -10.03 2.68 -23.70
CA ALA A 91 -10.80 3.89 -23.54
C ALA A 91 -10.71 4.44 -22.11
N LEU A 92 -10.80 3.58 -21.10
CA LEU A 92 -10.64 3.96 -19.70
C LEU A 92 -9.26 4.59 -19.42
N ILE A 93 -8.17 3.94 -19.85
CA ILE A 93 -6.81 4.46 -19.62
C ILE A 93 -6.63 5.83 -20.31
N ARG A 94 -7.10 5.97 -21.56
CA ARG A 94 -7.06 7.25 -22.27
C ARG A 94 -7.88 8.34 -21.58
N TYR A 95 -9.04 7.99 -21.05
CA TYR A 95 -9.85 8.91 -20.25
C TYR A 95 -9.11 9.35 -18.98
N LEU A 96 -8.47 8.43 -18.26
CA LEU A 96 -7.66 8.75 -17.07
C LEU A 96 -6.52 9.73 -17.42
N HIS A 97 -5.81 9.52 -18.52
CA HIS A 97 -4.78 10.46 -19.00
C HIS A 97 -5.37 11.81 -19.40
N ALA A 98 -6.45 11.82 -20.18
CA ALA A 98 -7.09 13.04 -20.67
C ALA A 98 -7.67 13.92 -19.56
N THR A 99 -8.00 13.34 -18.40
CA THR A 99 -8.59 14.03 -17.26
C THR A 99 -7.61 14.27 -16.10
N GLY A 100 -6.33 13.93 -16.27
CA GLY A 100 -5.30 14.09 -15.23
C GLY A 100 -5.47 13.16 -14.02
N LEU A 101 -6.19 12.04 -14.19
CA LEU A 101 -6.39 10.99 -13.19
C LEU A 101 -5.41 9.83 -13.30
N ALA A 102 -4.68 9.72 -14.41
CA ALA A 102 -3.63 8.72 -14.56
C ALA A 102 -2.53 8.96 -13.52
N ASP A 103 -2.08 7.89 -12.87
CA ASP A 103 -0.98 7.96 -11.91
C ASP A 103 0.34 8.27 -12.67
N PRO A 104 1.10 9.30 -12.28
CA PRO A 104 2.33 9.68 -12.97
C PRO A 104 3.46 8.63 -12.88
N THR A 105 3.33 7.65 -11.98
CA THR A 105 4.30 6.56 -11.80
C THR A 105 3.97 5.32 -12.65
N GLY A 106 2.86 5.33 -13.41
CA GLY A 106 2.48 4.26 -14.33
C GLY A 106 3.28 4.25 -15.64
N ASP A 107 3.11 3.20 -16.44
CA ASP A 107 3.78 3.10 -17.75
C ASP A 107 3.19 4.13 -18.74
N PRO A 108 3.98 4.63 -19.71
CA PRO A 108 3.49 5.58 -20.70
C PRO A 108 2.30 5.05 -21.50
N GLN A 109 1.35 5.92 -21.85
CA GLN A 109 0.12 5.54 -22.57
C GLN A 109 0.39 4.74 -23.86
N ALA A 110 1.47 5.06 -24.60
CA ALA A 110 1.83 4.34 -25.82
C ALA A 110 2.24 2.88 -25.56
N GLU A 111 2.89 2.62 -24.43
CA GLU A 111 3.29 1.27 -24.00
C GLU A 111 2.08 0.47 -23.51
N LEU A 112 1.19 1.12 -22.75
CA LEU A 112 -0.10 0.54 -22.35
C LEU A 112 -0.96 0.16 -23.56
N ASP A 113 -1.08 1.05 -24.54
CA ASP A 113 -1.83 0.79 -25.79
C ASP A 113 -1.29 -0.44 -26.53
N ALA A 114 0.04 -0.58 -26.60
CA ALA A 114 0.72 -1.71 -27.23
C ALA A 114 0.53 -3.02 -26.44
N ALA A 115 0.61 -2.97 -25.11
CA ALA A 115 0.34 -4.11 -24.25
C ALA A 115 -1.11 -4.59 -24.39
N ILE A 116 -2.09 -3.67 -24.46
CA ILE A 116 -3.49 -4.00 -24.70
C ILE A 116 -3.65 -4.68 -26.07
N THR A 117 -2.99 -4.19 -27.12
CA THR A 117 -3.06 -4.84 -28.45
C THR A 117 -2.50 -6.25 -28.41
N LYS A 118 -1.36 -6.45 -27.75
CA LYS A 118 -0.73 -7.77 -27.61
C LYS A 118 -1.62 -8.73 -26.80
N ALA A 119 -2.00 -8.34 -25.59
CA ALA A 119 -2.86 -9.14 -24.72
C ALA A 119 -4.25 -9.38 -25.33
N GLY A 120 -4.82 -8.39 -26.03
CA GLY A 120 -6.09 -8.50 -26.74
C GLY A 120 -6.11 -9.57 -27.82
N ALA A 121 -4.96 -9.86 -28.47
CA ALA A 121 -4.85 -10.95 -29.44
C ALA A 121 -4.90 -12.35 -28.77
N GLU A 122 -4.41 -12.47 -27.54
CA GLU A 122 -4.39 -13.71 -26.75
C GLU A 122 -5.67 -13.90 -25.91
N PHE A 123 -6.37 -12.79 -25.63
CA PHE A 123 -7.53 -12.72 -24.75
C PHE A 123 -8.64 -13.74 -25.04
N PRO A 124 -9.08 -13.97 -26.30
CA PRO A 124 -10.13 -14.96 -26.56
C PRO A 124 -9.73 -16.39 -26.21
N ALA A 125 -8.45 -16.74 -26.44
CA ALA A 125 -7.93 -18.06 -26.08
C ALA A 125 -7.81 -18.21 -24.57
N ALA A 126 -7.34 -17.17 -23.87
CA ALA A 126 -7.27 -17.16 -22.40
C ALA A 126 -8.65 -17.30 -21.75
N MET A 127 -9.68 -16.62 -22.29
CA MET A 127 -11.07 -16.69 -21.84
C MET A 127 -11.74 -18.05 -22.10
N ALA A 128 -11.32 -18.79 -23.12
CA ALA A 128 -11.88 -20.09 -23.46
C ALA A 128 -11.26 -21.26 -22.67
N ASP A 129 -10.07 -21.07 -22.11
CA ASP A 129 -9.36 -22.11 -21.37
C ASP A 129 -9.90 -22.27 -19.95
N GLU A 130 -10.60 -23.38 -19.67
CA GLU A 130 -11.18 -23.67 -18.35
C GLU A 130 -10.12 -23.69 -17.24
N ARG A 131 -8.86 -24.01 -17.57
CA ARG A 131 -7.76 -24.02 -16.59
C ARG A 131 -7.49 -22.63 -16.02
N ASN A 132 -7.84 -21.56 -16.73
CA ASN A 132 -7.69 -20.19 -16.26
C ASN A 132 -8.84 -19.73 -15.35
N PHE A 133 -9.90 -20.52 -15.21
CA PHE A 133 -11.08 -20.10 -14.45
C PHE A 133 -10.81 -20.10 -12.94
N GLY A 134 -11.50 -19.22 -12.21
CA GLY A 134 -11.70 -19.36 -10.78
C GLY A 134 -12.73 -20.44 -10.47
N VAL A 135 -12.70 -20.99 -9.25
CA VAL A 135 -13.62 -22.05 -8.81
C VAL A 135 -15.09 -21.64 -9.00
N ALA A 136 -15.45 -20.41 -8.61
CA ALA A 136 -16.81 -19.90 -8.76
C ALA A 136 -17.23 -19.82 -10.24
N LYS A 137 -16.41 -19.21 -11.09
CA LYS A 137 -16.66 -19.10 -12.54
C LYS A 137 -16.79 -20.48 -13.19
N PHE A 138 -15.94 -21.44 -12.84
CA PHE A 138 -16.02 -22.80 -13.37
C PHE A 138 -17.42 -23.39 -13.17
N TRP A 139 -17.96 -23.32 -11.94
CA TRP A 139 -19.29 -23.83 -11.65
C TRP A 139 -20.40 -23.04 -12.34
N VAL A 140 -20.32 -21.70 -12.37
CA VAL A 140 -21.29 -20.87 -13.10
C VAL A 140 -21.32 -21.20 -14.58
N MET A 141 -20.16 -21.33 -15.23
CA MET A 141 -20.07 -21.66 -16.65
C MET A 141 -20.54 -23.08 -16.97
N LYS A 142 -20.39 -24.04 -16.04
CA LYS A 142 -20.96 -25.40 -16.18
C LYS A 142 -22.47 -25.39 -16.02
N ALA A 143 -22.99 -24.68 -15.02
CA ALA A 143 -24.42 -24.50 -14.80
C ALA A 143 -25.11 -23.91 -16.05
N LEU A 144 -24.57 -22.81 -16.59
CA LEU A 144 -25.09 -22.17 -17.81
C LEU A 144 -25.12 -23.12 -19.01
N ARG A 145 -24.06 -23.94 -19.21
CA ARG A 145 -24.00 -24.93 -20.29
C ARG A 145 -25.04 -26.04 -20.16
N LEU A 146 -25.47 -26.34 -18.95
CA LEU A 146 -26.53 -27.31 -18.65
C LEU A 146 -27.92 -26.67 -18.56
N GLY A 147 -28.04 -25.38 -18.87
CA GLY A 147 -29.31 -24.64 -18.87
C GLY A 147 -29.80 -24.26 -17.46
N VAL A 148 -28.93 -24.28 -16.46
CA VAL A 148 -29.23 -23.81 -15.11
C VAL A 148 -28.95 -22.32 -15.03
N ASP A 149 -29.94 -21.53 -14.61
CA ASP A 149 -29.80 -20.09 -14.40
C ASP A 149 -29.01 -19.81 -13.12
N PRO A 150 -27.82 -19.17 -13.20
CA PRO A 150 -27.01 -18.87 -12.03
C PRO A 150 -27.56 -17.75 -11.15
N THR A 151 -28.59 -17.03 -11.59
CA THR A 151 -29.27 -16.00 -10.80
C THR A 151 -30.40 -16.57 -9.93
N ASP A 152 -30.77 -17.84 -10.13
CA ASP A 152 -31.71 -18.57 -9.29
C ASP A 152 -30.95 -19.37 -8.22
N ASP A 153 -30.94 -18.85 -6.99
CA ASP A 153 -30.27 -19.46 -5.83
C ASP A 153 -30.70 -20.92 -5.59
N ALA A 154 -31.98 -21.25 -5.81
CA ALA A 154 -32.50 -22.59 -5.56
C ALA A 154 -32.05 -23.57 -6.65
N ALA A 155 -32.07 -23.12 -7.92
CA ALA A 155 -31.57 -23.90 -9.03
C ALA A 155 -30.06 -24.16 -8.92
N MET A 156 -29.28 -23.12 -8.55
CA MET A 156 -27.84 -23.23 -8.34
C MET A 156 -27.50 -24.15 -7.16
N ALA A 157 -28.22 -24.06 -6.04
CA ALA A 157 -28.02 -24.96 -4.91
C ALA A 157 -28.27 -26.43 -5.29
N GLY A 158 -29.36 -26.71 -6.02
CA GLY A 158 -29.68 -28.05 -6.52
C GLY A 158 -28.59 -28.58 -7.46
N PHE A 159 -28.11 -27.75 -8.38
CA PHE A 159 -26.99 -28.08 -9.26
C PHE A 159 -25.70 -28.43 -8.50
N LEU A 160 -25.33 -27.64 -7.48
CA LEU A 160 -24.14 -27.89 -6.67
C LEU A 160 -24.26 -29.19 -5.85
N ASP A 161 -25.46 -29.53 -5.37
CA ASP A 161 -25.71 -30.80 -4.69
C ASP A 161 -25.66 -32.00 -5.66
N ASP A 162 -26.14 -31.84 -6.89
CA ASP A 162 -25.96 -32.81 -7.96
C ASP A 162 -24.48 -33.02 -8.29
N ALA A 163 -23.70 -31.95 -8.38
CA ALA A 163 -22.25 -32.01 -8.62
C ALA A 163 -21.51 -32.74 -7.48
N ARG A 164 -21.81 -32.42 -6.22
CA ARG A 164 -21.25 -33.12 -5.04
C ARG A 164 -21.60 -34.61 -4.99
N ALA A 165 -22.77 -34.97 -5.51
CA ALA A 165 -23.21 -36.35 -5.59
C ALA A 165 -22.70 -37.09 -6.85
N GLY A 166 -21.84 -36.46 -7.67
CA GLY A 166 -21.28 -37.05 -8.88
C GLY A 166 -22.30 -37.20 -10.02
N ARG A 167 -23.39 -36.43 -10.01
CA ARG A 167 -24.44 -36.46 -11.05
C ARG A 167 -24.20 -35.46 -12.19
N VAL A 168 -23.23 -34.56 -12.03
CA VAL A 168 -22.80 -33.59 -13.05
C VAL A 168 -21.48 -34.06 -13.64
N ASP A 169 -21.40 -34.09 -14.97
CA ASP A 169 -20.17 -34.44 -15.69
C ASP A 169 -19.23 -33.22 -15.77
N TYR A 170 -18.00 -33.36 -15.29
CA TYR A 170 -16.96 -32.35 -15.37
C TYR A 170 -15.56 -32.99 -15.30
N ASP A 171 -14.54 -32.24 -15.73
CA ASP A 171 -13.15 -32.69 -15.69
C ASP A 171 -12.56 -32.46 -14.29
N ASP A 172 -12.42 -33.54 -13.52
CA ASP A 172 -11.83 -33.55 -12.17
C ASP A 172 -10.39 -33.03 -12.15
N GLY A 173 -9.61 -33.28 -13.22
CA GLY A 173 -8.22 -32.86 -13.32
C GLY A 173 -8.09 -31.34 -13.43
N ILE A 174 -8.94 -30.71 -14.25
CA ILE A 174 -9.01 -29.26 -14.39
C ILE A 174 -9.44 -28.63 -13.06
N LEU A 175 -10.47 -29.16 -12.40
CA LEU A 175 -10.93 -28.61 -11.12
C LEU A 175 -9.86 -28.73 -10.03
N ALA A 176 -9.13 -29.85 -9.98
CA ALA A 176 -8.00 -30.03 -9.07
C ALA A 176 -6.87 -29.03 -9.33
N GLU A 177 -6.55 -28.74 -10.60
CA GLU A 177 -5.57 -27.72 -10.97
C GLU A 177 -6.01 -26.32 -10.53
N ILE A 178 -7.27 -25.96 -10.77
CA ILE A 178 -7.86 -24.69 -10.33
C ILE A 178 -7.82 -24.56 -8.80
N ALA A 179 -8.20 -25.61 -8.07
CA ALA A 179 -8.19 -25.63 -6.61
C ALA A 179 -6.77 -25.53 -6.04
N ALA A 180 -5.80 -26.25 -6.61
CA ALA A 180 -4.40 -26.18 -6.21
C ALA A 180 -3.80 -24.78 -6.44
N ARG A 181 -4.16 -24.11 -7.55
CA ARG A 181 -3.80 -22.70 -7.75
C ARG A 181 -4.47 -21.79 -6.71
N HIS A 182 -5.77 -21.93 -6.47
CA HIS A 182 -6.50 -21.11 -5.50
C HIS A 182 -5.92 -21.18 -4.08
N VAL A 183 -5.47 -22.37 -3.65
CA VAL A 183 -4.79 -22.54 -2.35
C VAL A 183 -3.42 -21.85 -2.34
N ARG A 184 -2.63 -21.98 -3.42
CA ARG A 184 -1.33 -21.30 -3.54
C ARG A 184 -1.45 -19.78 -3.57
N ASP A 185 -2.51 -19.25 -4.19
CA ASP A 185 -2.78 -17.82 -4.27
C ASP A 185 -3.50 -17.26 -3.02
N GLY A 186 -3.54 -17.99 -1.91
CA GLY A 186 -4.14 -17.50 -0.65
C GLY A 186 -5.64 -17.22 -0.71
N GLY A 187 -6.40 -17.96 -1.54
CA GLY A 187 -7.84 -17.70 -1.72
C GLY A 187 -8.15 -16.74 -2.87
N GLY A 188 -7.15 -16.33 -3.65
CA GLY A 188 -7.34 -15.76 -4.98
C GLY A 188 -7.59 -14.25 -5.06
N ARG A 189 -7.31 -13.51 -4.00
CA ARG A 189 -7.16 -12.04 -4.04
C ARG A 189 -5.89 -11.66 -3.29
N PRO A 190 -5.01 -10.83 -3.86
CA PRO A 190 -3.90 -10.28 -3.10
C PRO A 190 -4.43 -9.46 -1.92
N GLU A 191 -3.74 -9.54 -0.79
CA GLU A 191 -4.05 -8.70 0.37
C GLU A 191 -3.65 -7.25 0.06
N ARG A 192 -4.49 -6.29 0.45
CA ARG A 192 -4.18 -4.86 0.29
C ARG A 192 -2.99 -4.53 1.19
N ALA A 193 -1.94 -3.96 0.61
CA ALA A 193 -0.82 -3.48 1.40
C ALA A 193 -1.16 -2.14 2.07
N VAL A 194 -0.67 -1.95 3.29
CA VAL A 194 -0.72 -0.65 3.99
C VAL A 194 0.06 0.38 3.18
N LEU A 195 -0.54 1.56 3.00
CA LEU A 195 0.11 2.70 2.36
C LEU A 195 1.40 3.08 3.08
N GLN A 196 2.44 3.35 2.30
CA GLN A 196 3.72 3.81 2.81
C GLN A 196 3.84 5.32 2.61
N LEU A 197 4.36 6.03 3.61
CA LEU A 197 4.61 7.45 3.49
C LEU A 197 5.78 7.73 2.53
N PRO A 198 5.76 8.84 1.79
CA PRO A 198 6.89 9.26 0.97
C PRO A 198 8.16 9.44 1.80
N VAL A 199 9.29 8.95 1.30
CA VAL A 199 10.61 9.13 1.93
C VAL A 199 11.48 10.07 1.11
N SER A 200 12.40 10.78 1.76
CA SER A 200 13.48 11.51 1.10
C SER A 200 14.79 10.75 1.29
N LEU A 201 15.53 10.51 0.20
CA LEU A 201 16.82 9.84 0.24
C LEU A 201 17.96 10.78 -0.18
N PRO A 202 19.14 10.70 0.47
CA PRO A 202 20.35 11.35 -0.01
C PRO A 202 20.73 10.86 -1.42
N PRO A 203 21.52 11.64 -2.18
CA PRO A 203 22.04 11.21 -3.47
C PRO A 203 22.85 9.91 -3.39
N ASP A 204 22.88 9.13 -4.48
CA ASP A 204 23.58 7.84 -4.55
C ASP A 204 25.06 7.92 -4.13
N ALA A 205 25.73 9.04 -4.38
CA ALA A 205 27.12 9.24 -3.95
C ALA A 205 27.28 9.30 -2.41
N GLU A 206 26.33 9.92 -1.72
CA GLU A 206 26.32 9.98 -0.26
C GLU A 206 25.94 8.62 0.34
N LEU A 207 24.99 7.91 -0.27
CA LEU A 207 24.65 6.54 0.10
C LEU A 207 25.84 5.60 -0.10
N ALA A 208 26.56 5.70 -1.22
CA ALA A 208 27.77 4.90 -1.45
C ALA A 208 28.87 5.21 -0.41
N ALA A 209 29.05 6.48 -0.02
CA ALA A 209 29.97 6.87 1.03
C ALA A 209 29.51 6.42 2.44
N ALA A 210 28.21 6.34 2.69
CA ALA A 210 27.66 5.74 3.91
C ALA A 210 27.92 4.23 3.93
N ALA A 211 27.63 3.52 2.83
CA ALA A 211 27.87 2.09 2.70
C ALA A 211 29.35 1.73 2.89
N GLU A 212 30.25 2.54 2.33
CA GLU A 212 31.71 2.37 2.46
C GLU A 212 32.19 2.41 3.92
N ARG A 213 31.48 3.16 4.80
CA ARG A 213 31.81 3.29 6.23
C ARG A 213 31.24 2.16 7.08
N THR A 214 30.44 1.26 6.52
CA THR A 214 29.81 0.17 7.30
C THR A 214 30.80 -0.96 7.61
N PRO A 215 30.73 -1.55 8.82
CA PRO A 215 31.56 -2.71 9.17
C PRO A 215 31.38 -3.88 8.21
N VAL A 216 30.15 -4.15 7.74
CA VAL A 216 29.88 -5.28 6.83
C VAL A 216 30.63 -5.18 5.50
N VAL A 217 30.68 -3.99 4.88
CA VAL A 217 31.41 -3.77 3.61
C VAL A 217 32.91 -3.98 3.82
N ALA A 218 33.47 -3.40 4.88
CA ALA A 218 34.89 -3.57 5.22
C ALA A 218 35.23 -5.04 5.50
N ARG A 219 34.38 -5.75 6.27
CA ARG A 219 34.56 -7.15 6.64
C ARG A 219 34.45 -8.10 5.45
N LEU A 220 33.49 -7.88 4.55
CA LEU A 220 33.33 -8.70 3.33
C LEU A 220 34.54 -8.56 2.40
N ARG A 221 35.04 -7.33 2.19
CA ARG A 221 36.27 -7.11 1.41
C ARG A 221 37.48 -7.72 2.09
N GLY A 222 37.65 -7.48 3.38
CA GLY A 222 38.74 -8.07 4.18
C GLY A 222 38.75 -9.60 4.14
N LEU A 223 37.57 -10.23 4.19
CA LEU A 223 37.44 -11.69 4.05
C LEU A 223 37.88 -12.16 2.66
N VAL A 224 37.41 -11.52 1.59
CA VAL A 224 37.78 -11.90 0.22
C VAL A 224 39.28 -11.71 -0.03
N ASP A 225 39.84 -10.60 0.42
CA ASP A 225 41.28 -10.32 0.32
C ASP A 225 42.10 -11.36 1.10
N TRP A 226 41.66 -11.73 2.30
CA TRP A 226 42.28 -12.77 3.10
C TRP A 226 42.20 -14.16 2.45
N VAL A 227 41.08 -14.48 1.80
CA VAL A 227 40.91 -15.75 1.07
C VAL A 227 41.93 -15.86 -0.07
N GLY A 228 42.22 -14.76 -0.78
CA GLY A 228 43.21 -14.73 -1.85
C GLY A 228 42.96 -15.78 -2.93
N GLU A 229 43.97 -16.61 -3.25
CA GLU A 229 43.84 -17.70 -4.24
C GLU A 229 43.04 -18.91 -3.73
N GLY A 230 42.73 -18.96 -2.43
CA GLY A 230 41.87 -19.98 -1.82
C GLY A 230 42.41 -20.57 -0.52
N ARG A 231 41.50 -20.88 0.40
CA ARG A 231 41.81 -21.37 1.76
C ARG A 231 41.21 -22.75 2.00
N SER A 232 41.99 -23.68 2.53
CA SER A 232 41.53 -25.06 2.79
C SER A 232 40.60 -25.13 4.00
N LEU A 233 39.44 -25.74 3.82
CA LEU A 233 38.48 -26.04 4.88
C LEU A 233 38.77 -27.39 5.52
N THR A 234 38.20 -27.61 6.70
CA THR A 234 38.17 -28.93 7.35
C THR A 234 37.27 -29.91 6.58
N PRO A 235 37.33 -31.23 6.82
CA PRO A 235 36.42 -32.19 6.20
C PRO A 235 34.94 -31.90 6.44
N SER A 236 34.62 -31.25 7.56
CA SER A 236 33.27 -30.80 7.91
C SER A 236 32.86 -29.49 7.25
N GLY A 237 33.69 -28.91 6.37
CA GLY A 237 33.40 -27.65 5.67
C GLY A 237 33.69 -26.37 6.47
N ASN A 238 34.18 -26.49 7.71
CA ASN A 238 34.46 -25.35 8.58
C ASN A 238 35.87 -24.79 8.37
N LEU A 239 36.09 -23.51 8.74
CA LEU A 239 37.42 -22.92 8.82
C LEU A 239 38.27 -23.68 9.85
N LYS A 240 39.58 -23.74 9.62
CA LYS A 240 40.51 -24.26 10.64
C LYS A 240 40.53 -23.30 11.82
N LEU A 241 40.66 -23.78 13.05
CA LEU A 241 40.68 -22.91 14.24
C LEU A 241 41.80 -21.86 14.23
N ALA A 242 42.95 -22.15 13.59
CA ALA A 242 44.02 -21.18 13.40
C ALA A 242 43.60 -20.04 12.46
N ASP A 243 43.03 -20.40 11.30
CA ASP A 243 42.50 -19.45 10.32
C ASP A 243 41.34 -18.63 10.91
N ALA A 244 40.47 -19.26 11.70
CA ALA A 244 39.36 -18.60 12.38
C ALA A 244 39.87 -17.58 13.41
N ARG A 245 40.91 -17.90 14.19
CA ARG A 245 41.52 -16.96 15.14
C ARG A 245 42.16 -15.77 14.44
N GLU A 246 42.81 -16.00 13.31
CA GLU A 246 43.36 -14.93 12.47
C GLU A 246 42.24 -14.01 11.96
N LEU A 247 41.15 -14.59 11.42
CA LEU A 247 40.03 -13.83 10.88
C LEU A 247 39.25 -13.05 11.94
N VAL A 248 39.03 -13.59 13.14
CA VAL A 248 38.38 -12.86 14.25
C VAL A 248 39.14 -11.57 14.56
N ALA A 249 40.47 -11.62 14.60
CA ALA A 249 41.30 -10.45 14.84
C ALA A 249 41.37 -9.51 13.63
N LEU A 250 41.47 -10.05 12.42
CA LEU A 250 41.57 -9.26 11.17
C LEU A 250 40.29 -8.48 10.86
N LEU A 251 39.14 -9.11 11.05
CA LEU A 251 37.83 -8.57 10.67
C LEU A 251 37.09 -7.93 11.86
N ASP A 252 37.72 -7.94 13.04
CA ASP A 252 37.16 -7.44 14.29
C ASP A 252 35.72 -7.92 14.52
N THR A 253 35.54 -9.25 14.49
CA THR A 253 34.21 -9.87 14.65
C THR A 253 33.72 -9.92 16.09
N GLY A 254 34.59 -9.60 17.06
CA GLY A 254 34.27 -9.61 18.49
C GLY A 254 34.07 -11.01 19.11
N ASP A 255 34.17 -12.08 18.32
CA ASP A 255 34.04 -13.45 18.82
C ASP A 255 35.13 -13.77 19.86
N ARG A 256 34.74 -14.38 20.97
CA ARG A 256 35.67 -14.76 22.05
C ARG A 256 35.99 -16.24 21.99
N PHE A 257 37.28 -16.55 22.03
CA PHE A 257 37.74 -17.92 22.24
C PHE A 257 37.65 -18.28 23.72
N ASP A 258 37.21 -19.51 23.99
CA ASP A 258 37.09 -20.08 25.32
C ASP A 258 36.36 -19.16 26.33
N PRO A 259 35.14 -18.65 26.02
CA PRO A 259 34.48 -17.67 26.86
C PRO A 259 34.15 -18.24 28.25
N ARG A 260 34.33 -17.41 29.27
CA ARG A 260 33.90 -17.71 30.64
C ARG A 260 32.48 -17.21 30.85
N ILE A 261 31.54 -18.13 31.07
CA ILE A 261 30.14 -17.83 31.39
C ILE A 261 29.87 -18.35 32.80
N GLY A 262 29.68 -17.43 33.74
CA GLY A 262 29.67 -17.75 35.17
C GLY A 262 31.00 -18.35 35.63
N ASP A 263 30.96 -19.54 36.20
CA ASP A 263 32.15 -20.25 36.70
C ASP A 263 32.76 -21.26 35.73
N ARG A 264 32.21 -21.38 34.51
CA ARG A 264 32.65 -22.37 33.51
C ARG A 264 33.30 -21.71 32.31
N VAL A 265 34.38 -22.32 31.82
CA VAL A 265 35.03 -21.98 30.56
C VAL A 265 34.50 -22.92 29.48
N PHE A 266 33.97 -22.36 28.40
CA PHE A 266 33.40 -23.12 27.29
C PHE A 266 34.44 -23.22 26.18
N GLN A 267 35.11 -24.38 26.04
CA GLN A 267 36.17 -24.53 25.04
C GLN A 267 35.63 -24.42 23.61
N THR A 268 36.28 -23.61 22.77
CA THR A 268 36.00 -23.47 21.34
C THR A 268 36.56 -24.67 20.58
N ARG A 269 35.68 -25.53 20.04
CA ARG A 269 36.05 -26.79 19.38
C ARG A 269 36.05 -26.69 17.86
N SER A 270 35.26 -25.76 17.32
CA SER A 270 35.07 -25.55 15.87
C SER A 270 34.95 -24.06 15.58
N SER A 271 35.23 -23.64 14.34
CA SER A 271 34.93 -22.26 13.92
C SER A 271 33.44 -21.95 13.98
N SER A 272 32.58 -22.97 13.89
CA SER A 272 31.12 -22.84 14.08
C SER A 272 30.72 -22.38 15.49
N ASP A 273 31.62 -22.46 16.48
CA ASP A 273 31.40 -21.94 17.83
C ASP A 273 31.67 -20.42 17.90
N LEU A 274 32.07 -19.79 16.78
CA LEU A 274 32.30 -18.36 16.62
C LEU A 274 31.16 -17.78 15.76
N PRO A 275 30.05 -17.34 16.37
CA PRO A 275 28.81 -17.03 15.67
C PRO A 275 28.92 -15.86 14.69
N VAL A 276 29.66 -14.79 15.04
CA VAL A 276 29.74 -13.61 14.16
C VAL A 276 30.58 -13.93 12.93
N LEU A 277 31.75 -14.55 13.12
CA LEU A 277 32.59 -15.00 12.01
C LEU A 277 31.89 -16.03 11.11
N SER A 278 31.20 -17.01 11.70
CA SER A 278 30.49 -18.03 10.92
C SER A 278 29.40 -17.42 10.04
N SER A 279 28.62 -16.49 10.62
CA SER A 279 27.56 -15.78 9.89
C SER A 279 28.12 -14.91 8.77
N LEU A 280 29.27 -14.24 9.00
CA LEU A 280 29.93 -13.46 7.96
C LEU A 280 30.41 -14.32 6.78
N VAL A 281 30.93 -15.53 7.03
CA VAL A 281 31.35 -16.47 5.97
C VAL A 281 30.14 -16.98 5.18
N GLU A 282 29.04 -17.30 5.85
CA GLU A 282 27.80 -17.72 5.19
C GLU A 282 27.17 -16.58 4.38
N LEU A 283 27.13 -15.37 4.93
CA LEU A 283 26.72 -14.16 4.20
C LEU A 283 27.56 -13.95 2.93
N ALA A 284 28.88 -14.07 3.03
CA ALA A 284 29.77 -13.95 1.89
C ALA A 284 29.52 -15.01 0.79
N LYS A 285 29.05 -16.21 1.18
CA LYS A 285 28.62 -17.26 0.24
C LYS A 285 27.26 -16.94 -0.39
N GLN A 286 26.29 -16.44 0.39
CA GLN A 286 24.96 -16.04 -0.09
C GLN A 286 25.03 -14.87 -1.08
N VAL A 287 25.84 -13.85 -0.77
CA VAL A 287 26.16 -12.72 -1.69
C VAL A 287 27.02 -13.19 -2.87
N ARG A 288 27.51 -14.43 -2.84
CA ARG A 288 28.35 -15.06 -3.87
C ARG A 288 29.64 -14.29 -4.14
N VAL A 289 30.27 -13.70 -3.11
CA VAL A 289 31.64 -13.14 -3.23
C VAL A 289 32.70 -14.20 -2.95
N VAL A 290 32.34 -15.26 -2.20
CA VAL A 290 33.13 -16.49 -2.03
C VAL A 290 32.27 -17.73 -2.31
N ARG A 291 32.92 -18.87 -2.54
CA ARG A 291 32.26 -20.18 -2.69
C ARG A 291 33.18 -21.32 -2.28
N VAL A 292 32.62 -22.50 -2.04
CA VAL A 292 33.41 -23.71 -1.77
C VAL A 292 33.64 -24.50 -3.05
N VAL A 293 34.90 -24.79 -3.38
CA VAL A 293 35.30 -25.63 -4.51
C VAL A 293 36.33 -26.64 -4.02
N LYS A 294 36.04 -27.95 -4.16
CA LYS A 294 36.95 -29.04 -3.77
C LYS A 294 37.51 -28.90 -2.33
N GLY A 295 36.65 -28.53 -1.38
CA GLY A 295 37.03 -28.33 0.03
C GLY A 295 37.87 -27.08 0.30
N LYS A 296 37.92 -26.13 -0.64
CA LYS A 296 38.56 -24.82 -0.44
C LYS A 296 37.54 -23.70 -0.56
N LEU A 297 37.62 -22.72 0.32
CA LEU A 297 36.94 -21.44 0.16
C LEU A 297 37.72 -20.61 -0.87
N VAL A 298 37.06 -20.14 -1.92
CA VAL A 298 37.69 -19.38 -3.03
C VAL A 298 36.82 -18.16 -3.40
N PRO A 299 37.42 -17.06 -3.91
CA PRO A 299 36.63 -15.91 -4.39
C PRO A 299 35.85 -16.26 -5.66
N VAL A 300 34.76 -15.54 -5.89
CA VAL A 300 33.96 -15.65 -7.11
C VAL A 300 34.35 -14.55 -8.09
N ALA A 301 35.20 -14.88 -9.06
CA ALA A 301 35.72 -13.91 -10.04
C ALA A 301 34.62 -13.12 -10.78
N LYS A 302 33.46 -13.74 -11.05
CA LYS A 302 32.32 -13.08 -11.71
C LYS A 302 31.79 -11.88 -10.90
N ASN A 303 31.93 -11.91 -9.58
CA ASN A 303 31.42 -10.90 -8.66
C ASN A 303 32.53 -9.95 -8.15
N ALA A 304 33.71 -9.96 -8.75
CA ALA A 304 34.79 -9.04 -8.37
C ALA A 304 34.41 -7.55 -8.54
N ARG A 305 33.48 -7.23 -9.44
CA ARG A 305 32.95 -5.86 -9.60
C ARG A 305 32.09 -5.42 -8.42
N LEU A 306 31.33 -6.34 -7.83
CA LEU A 306 30.48 -6.06 -6.67
C LEU A 306 31.32 -5.55 -5.49
N LEU A 307 32.51 -6.12 -5.28
CA LEU A 307 33.42 -5.69 -4.22
C LEU A 307 33.95 -4.25 -4.39
N ARG A 308 33.86 -3.66 -5.59
CA ARG A 308 34.30 -2.27 -5.84
C ARG A 308 33.19 -1.25 -5.67
N ASP A 309 31.95 -1.71 -5.57
CA ASP A 309 30.76 -0.88 -5.43
C ASP A 309 30.20 -1.09 -4.01
N SER A 310 30.48 -0.15 -3.12
CA SER A 310 30.08 -0.25 -1.71
C SER A 310 28.58 -0.32 -1.53
N LEU A 311 27.83 0.48 -2.30
CA LEU A 311 26.37 0.52 -2.22
C LEU A 311 25.79 -0.81 -2.70
N ALA A 312 26.22 -1.30 -3.86
CA ALA A 312 25.73 -2.58 -4.39
C ALA A 312 26.13 -3.76 -3.49
N LEU A 313 27.35 -3.77 -2.94
CA LEU A 313 27.79 -4.81 -2.00
C LEU A 313 26.96 -4.80 -0.72
N TRP A 314 26.72 -3.62 -0.15
CA TRP A 314 25.90 -3.46 1.04
C TRP A 314 24.45 -3.89 0.78
N THR A 315 23.83 -3.45 -0.32
CA THR A 315 22.45 -3.84 -0.69
C THR A 315 22.34 -5.36 -0.90
N ALA A 316 23.31 -5.98 -1.59
CA ALA A 316 23.31 -7.42 -1.78
C ALA A 316 23.47 -8.19 -0.45
N ALA A 317 24.27 -7.66 0.47
CA ALA A 317 24.42 -8.24 1.80
C ALA A 317 23.15 -8.05 2.65
N PHE A 318 22.52 -6.88 2.60
CA PHE A 318 21.26 -6.61 3.30
C PHE A 318 20.13 -7.50 2.81
N GLY A 319 20.00 -7.69 1.49
CA GLY A 319 19.00 -8.59 0.90
C GLY A 319 19.23 -10.08 1.20
N ALA A 320 20.40 -10.45 1.74
CA ALA A 320 20.66 -11.79 2.25
C ALA A 320 20.25 -11.97 3.73
N LEU A 321 19.77 -10.91 4.40
CA LEU A 321 19.05 -10.97 5.67
C LEU A 321 17.57 -11.20 5.33
N PRO A 322 17.06 -12.43 5.43
CA PRO A 322 17.05 -13.10 6.71
C PRO A 322 17.78 -14.44 6.71
N SER A 323 18.57 -14.66 7.75
CA SER A 323 19.10 -15.96 8.11
C SER A 323 18.71 -16.21 9.57
N PRO A 324 18.00 -17.30 9.93
CA PRO A 324 17.60 -17.61 11.32
C PRO A 324 18.76 -17.52 12.33
N GLU A 325 19.99 -17.67 11.84
CA GLU A 325 21.21 -17.46 12.59
C GLU A 325 21.36 -16.03 13.14
N LEU A 326 20.81 -14.98 12.51
CA LEU A 326 20.88 -13.57 12.95
C LEU A 326 20.25 -13.33 14.34
N VAL A 327 19.22 -14.09 14.69
CA VAL A 327 18.48 -13.94 15.95
C VAL A 327 19.05 -14.84 17.05
N THR A 328 19.63 -15.99 16.66
CA THR A 328 20.05 -17.06 17.57
C THR A 328 21.54 -17.03 17.91
N GLN A 329 22.31 -16.07 17.38
CA GLN A 329 23.76 -15.96 17.58
C GLN A 329 24.16 -16.03 19.07
N GLY A 330 25.10 -16.92 19.38
CA GLY A 330 25.80 -16.94 20.67
C GLY A 330 25.12 -17.72 21.81
N ARG A 331 24.06 -18.48 21.56
CA ARG A 331 23.40 -19.28 22.61
C ARG A 331 23.85 -20.75 22.60
N HIS A 332 24.50 -21.17 23.69
CA HIS A 332 24.74 -22.59 23.99
C HIS A 332 23.52 -23.29 24.61
N TRP A 333 22.53 -22.52 25.07
CA TRP A 333 21.25 -22.99 25.61
C TRP A 333 20.17 -21.95 25.31
N VAL A 334 19.06 -22.37 24.70
CA VAL A 334 17.98 -21.50 24.22
C VAL A 334 16.68 -21.99 24.84
N PRO A 335 16.06 -21.27 25.80
CA PRO A 335 14.69 -21.54 26.19
C PRO A 335 13.74 -21.55 24.98
N GLU A 336 12.69 -22.37 24.98
CA GLU A 336 11.76 -22.54 23.84
C GLU A 336 11.21 -21.19 23.32
N HIS A 337 10.85 -20.27 24.22
CA HIS A 337 10.35 -18.93 23.87
C HIS A 337 11.31 -18.05 23.09
N THR A 338 12.62 -18.29 23.21
CA THR A 338 13.66 -17.55 22.49
C THR A 338 13.99 -18.14 21.12
N THR A 339 13.34 -19.25 20.75
CA THR A 339 13.37 -19.80 19.38
C THR A 339 12.19 -19.34 18.53
N LEU A 340 11.11 -18.84 19.14
CA LEU A 340 9.89 -18.44 18.41
C LEU A 340 10.17 -17.35 17.38
N LEU A 341 10.88 -16.28 17.76
CA LEU A 341 11.26 -15.22 16.84
C LEU A 341 12.15 -15.73 15.70
N SER A 342 12.99 -16.73 15.94
CA SER A 342 13.85 -17.30 14.89
C SER A 342 13.07 -18.11 13.85
N VAL A 343 11.93 -18.69 14.23
CA VAL A 343 11.07 -19.46 13.31
C VAL A 343 10.33 -18.54 12.35
N LEU A 344 9.93 -17.35 12.80
CA LEU A 344 9.18 -16.37 12.00
C LEU A 344 10.02 -15.15 11.58
N ILE A 345 11.35 -15.23 11.65
CA ILE A 345 12.18 -14.05 11.43
C ILE A 345 12.01 -13.46 10.03
N ASP A 346 11.74 -14.29 9.02
CA ASP A 346 11.56 -13.84 7.64
C ASP A 346 10.35 -12.90 7.52
N GLU A 347 9.24 -13.25 8.17
CA GLU A 347 8.01 -12.47 8.22
C GLU A 347 8.15 -11.28 9.16
N VAL A 348 8.59 -11.51 10.40
CA VAL A 348 8.71 -10.49 11.43
C VAL A 348 9.72 -9.40 11.06
N LEU A 349 10.88 -9.76 10.48
CA LEU A 349 11.85 -8.78 10.05
C LEU A 349 11.28 -7.93 8.91
N ALA A 350 10.56 -8.54 7.97
CA ALA A 350 9.91 -7.80 6.90
C ALA A 350 8.93 -6.77 7.47
N ASP A 351 8.05 -7.19 8.37
CA ASP A 351 7.04 -6.33 8.99
C ASP A 351 7.65 -5.24 9.87
N VAL A 352 8.69 -5.55 10.65
CA VAL A 352 9.42 -4.54 11.46
C VAL A 352 10.05 -3.49 10.56
N LEU A 353 10.75 -3.90 9.49
CA LEU A 353 11.38 -2.97 8.56
C LEU A 353 10.34 -2.13 7.80
N ASN A 354 9.21 -2.73 7.41
CA ASN A 354 8.11 -2.02 6.76
C ASN A 354 7.43 -1.05 7.74
N THR A 355 7.30 -1.40 9.02
CA THR A 355 6.76 -0.50 10.06
C THR A 355 7.66 0.70 10.30
N LEU A 356 8.98 0.51 10.25
CA LEU A 356 9.94 1.60 10.38
C LEU A 356 10.05 2.46 9.11
N TYR A 357 9.59 1.95 7.97
CA TYR A 357 9.64 2.67 6.70
C TYR A 357 8.70 3.88 6.74
N GLY A 358 9.19 5.04 6.30
CA GLY A 358 8.37 6.25 6.20
C GLY A 358 8.06 6.95 7.51
N LEU A 359 8.48 6.43 8.68
CA LEU A 359 8.29 7.12 9.95
C LEU A 359 9.23 8.35 10.04
N PRO A 360 8.69 9.56 10.30
CA PRO A 360 9.51 10.76 10.44
C PRO A 360 10.33 10.76 11.73
N GLU A 361 9.83 10.08 12.76
CA GLU A 361 10.41 10.07 14.11
C GLU A 361 10.91 8.68 14.51
N PRO A 362 12.03 8.57 15.26
CA PRO A 362 12.53 7.30 15.77
C PRO A 362 11.50 6.57 16.64
N MET A 363 11.21 5.32 16.28
CA MET A 363 10.16 4.52 16.91
C MET A 363 10.60 3.94 18.26
N PRO A 364 9.76 4.00 19.32
CA PRO A 364 10.07 3.34 20.59
C PRO A 364 10.15 1.82 20.43
N VAL A 365 11.28 1.22 20.82
CA VAL A 365 11.49 -0.24 20.71
C VAL A 365 10.43 -1.02 21.49
N VAL A 366 9.94 -0.47 22.60
CA VAL A 366 8.85 -1.08 23.39
C VAL A 366 7.55 -1.23 22.61
N ARG A 367 7.29 -0.32 21.66
CA ARG A 367 6.08 -0.34 20.84
C ARG A 367 6.15 -1.43 19.76
N LEU A 368 7.33 -1.58 19.13
CA LEU A 368 7.60 -2.68 18.20
C LEU A 368 7.55 -4.04 18.91
N ALA A 369 8.10 -4.13 20.12
CA ALA A 369 8.12 -5.38 20.88
C ALA A 369 6.70 -5.93 21.17
N GLU A 370 5.73 -5.05 21.45
CA GLU A 370 4.34 -5.47 21.65
C GLU A 370 3.68 -5.94 20.34
N GLY A 371 3.97 -5.28 19.20
CA GLY A 371 3.51 -5.74 17.88
C GLY A 371 4.08 -7.12 17.50
N VAL A 372 5.39 -7.31 17.69
CA VAL A 372 6.05 -8.61 17.47
C VAL A 372 5.47 -9.69 18.39
N TRP A 373 5.18 -9.36 19.65
CA TRP A 373 4.53 -10.29 20.57
C TRP A 373 3.15 -10.73 20.06
N LEU A 374 2.36 -9.80 19.52
CA LEU A 374 1.04 -10.11 18.96
C LEU A 374 1.15 -11.09 17.78
N SER A 375 2.05 -10.85 16.83
CA SER A 375 2.29 -11.75 15.70
C SER A 375 2.72 -13.16 16.14
N LEU A 376 3.59 -13.25 17.17
CA LEU A 376 3.99 -14.53 17.74
C LEU A 376 2.82 -15.24 18.44
N ASN A 377 1.97 -14.50 19.15
CA ASN A 377 0.80 -15.06 19.81
C ASN A 377 -0.18 -15.67 18.80
N GLU A 378 -0.43 -14.97 17.70
CA GLU A 378 -1.31 -15.43 16.62
C GLU A 378 -0.76 -16.67 15.90
N ALA A 379 0.57 -16.73 15.69
CA ALA A 379 1.19 -17.84 14.97
C ALA A 379 1.36 -19.11 15.81
N PHE A 380 1.53 -18.99 17.13
CA PHE A 380 1.86 -20.12 18.02
C PHE A 380 0.78 -20.45 19.06
N ASP A 381 -0.35 -19.73 19.08
CA ASP A 381 -1.47 -19.95 20.01
C ASP A 381 -1.01 -19.98 21.48
N ILE A 382 -0.33 -18.89 21.91
CA ILE A 382 0.34 -18.79 23.22
C ILE A 382 -0.66 -18.47 24.36
N ASP A 383 -1.96 -18.44 24.07
CA ASP A 383 -3.05 -18.04 24.98
C ASP A 383 -3.20 -18.92 26.24
N ASP A 384 -2.60 -20.12 26.25
CA ASP A 384 -2.64 -21.06 27.39
C ASP A 384 -1.55 -20.82 28.46
N LEU A 385 -0.68 -19.82 28.31
CA LEU A 385 0.34 -19.50 29.31
C LEU A 385 -0.25 -18.88 30.58
N ASP A 386 0.32 -19.24 31.74
CA ASP A 386 0.07 -18.47 32.96
C ASP A 386 0.75 -17.08 32.90
N ALA A 387 0.21 -16.12 33.64
CA ALA A 387 0.66 -14.72 33.61
C ALA A 387 2.15 -14.53 33.94
N ALA A 388 2.76 -15.40 34.76
CA ALA A 388 4.18 -15.30 35.10
C ALA A 388 5.06 -15.83 33.96
N SER A 389 4.64 -16.93 33.32
CA SER A 389 5.26 -17.47 32.12
C SER A 389 5.16 -16.49 30.95
N GLU A 390 3.98 -15.92 30.70
CA GLU A 390 3.74 -14.90 29.66
C GLU A 390 4.64 -13.68 29.84
N THR A 391 4.74 -13.15 31.06
CA THR A 391 5.65 -12.03 31.39
C THR A 391 7.11 -12.36 31.08
N THR A 392 7.53 -13.59 31.42
CA THR A 392 8.91 -14.06 31.18
C THR A 392 9.18 -14.19 29.68
N TRP A 393 8.24 -14.75 28.92
CA TRP A 393 8.36 -14.96 27.48
C TRP A 393 8.38 -13.63 26.72
N ARG A 394 7.48 -12.70 27.05
CA ARG A 394 7.47 -11.33 26.51
C ARG A 394 8.81 -10.63 26.69
N LYS A 395 9.37 -10.72 27.90
CA LYS A 395 10.69 -10.15 28.17
C LYS A 395 11.77 -10.78 27.30
N GLY A 396 11.74 -12.10 27.14
CA GLY A 396 12.67 -12.83 26.26
C GLY A 396 12.59 -12.39 24.80
N VAL A 397 11.37 -12.26 24.26
CA VAL A 397 11.12 -11.74 22.90
C VAL A 397 11.64 -10.31 22.75
N GLY A 398 11.36 -9.43 23.72
CA GLY A 398 11.89 -8.07 23.71
C GLY A 398 13.42 -8.02 23.73
N ASP A 399 14.08 -8.92 24.48
CA ASP A 399 15.53 -9.02 24.51
C ASP A 399 16.09 -9.57 23.18
N ASP A 400 15.40 -10.50 22.51
CA ASP A 400 15.79 -11.00 21.18
C ASP A 400 15.62 -9.91 20.11
N LEU A 401 14.54 -9.11 20.17
CA LEU A 401 14.33 -7.97 19.28
C LEU A 401 15.44 -6.90 19.45
N ARG A 402 15.85 -6.59 20.69
CA ARG A 402 17.00 -5.68 20.93
C ARG A 402 18.29 -6.21 20.33
N ARG A 403 18.55 -7.51 20.41
CA ARG A 403 19.72 -8.15 19.78
C ARG A 403 19.66 -8.05 18.26
N LEU A 404 18.47 -8.26 17.67
CA LEU A 404 18.25 -8.06 16.24
C LEU A 404 18.58 -6.63 15.84
N PHE A 405 18.07 -5.62 16.56
CA PHE A 405 18.40 -4.24 16.27
C PHE A 405 19.87 -3.89 16.47
N ALA A 406 20.54 -4.45 17.49
CA ALA A 406 21.99 -4.28 17.65
C ALA A 406 22.77 -4.85 16.46
N THR A 407 22.32 -5.98 15.92
CA THR A 407 22.90 -6.59 14.71
C THR A 407 22.66 -5.73 13.48
N LEU A 408 21.43 -5.22 13.30
CA LEU A 408 21.10 -4.29 12.22
C LEU A 408 21.87 -2.97 12.35
N ALA A 409 22.17 -2.50 13.57
CA ALA A 409 22.97 -1.32 13.81
C ALA A 409 24.44 -1.54 13.43
N ASP A 410 25.03 -2.70 13.79
CA ASP A 410 26.38 -3.09 13.34
C ASP A 410 26.45 -3.28 11.81
N PHE A 411 25.33 -3.67 11.19
CA PHE A 411 25.18 -3.71 9.74
C PHE A 411 25.12 -2.31 9.09
N GLY A 412 24.86 -1.27 9.88
CA GLY A 412 24.57 0.09 9.40
C GLY A 412 23.18 0.22 8.78
N ALA A 413 22.24 -0.64 9.16
CA ALA A 413 20.86 -0.60 8.67
C ALA A 413 19.94 0.27 9.54
N VAL A 414 20.12 0.26 10.87
CA VAL A 414 19.32 1.06 11.80
C VAL A 414 20.19 1.95 12.67
N GLU A 415 19.62 3.07 13.13
CA GLU A 415 20.21 3.88 14.19
C GLU A 415 19.45 3.63 15.50
N LEU A 416 20.21 3.38 16.57
CA LEU A 416 19.69 3.20 17.93
C LEU A 416 20.04 4.42 18.78
N THR A 417 19.03 5.05 19.35
CA THR A 417 19.19 6.22 20.22
C THR A 417 18.45 6.03 21.54
N THR A 418 18.75 6.89 22.52
CA THR A 418 18.00 6.95 23.78
C THR A 418 17.54 8.37 24.00
N ALA A 419 16.24 8.60 23.89
CA ALA A 419 15.62 9.90 24.02
C ALA A 419 14.18 9.77 24.52
N GLU A 420 13.55 10.90 24.83
CA GLU A 420 12.11 10.95 25.05
C GLU A 420 11.40 10.61 23.72
N PRO A 421 10.40 9.71 23.71
CA PRO A 421 9.70 9.35 22.49
C PRO A 421 8.79 10.49 22.03
N ASP A 422 8.66 10.64 20.72
CA ASP A 422 7.77 11.65 20.14
C ASP A 422 6.30 11.41 20.57
N PRO A 423 5.51 12.46 20.89
CA PRO A 423 4.10 12.33 21.24
C PRO A 423 3.23 11.60 20.20
N VAL A 424 3.63 11.55 18.92
CA VAL A 424 2.92 10.82 17.86
C VAL A 424 2.70 9.35 18.23
N PHE A 425 3.66 8.73 18.92
CA PHE A 425 3.56 7.34 19.38
C PHE A 425 2.63 7.14 20.58
N ARG A 426 1.85 8.16 20.95
CA ARG A 426 0.79 8.11 21.98
C ARG A 426 -0.57 8.50 21.42
N ALA A 427 -0.62 9.07 20.22
CA ALA A 427 -1.83 9.69 19.66
C ALA A 427 -2.98 8.66 19.52
N ASP A 428 -2.64 7.45 19.09
CA ASP A 428 -3.58 6.36 18.90
C ASP A 428 -3.98 5.63 20.20
N LEU A 429 -3.14 5.71 21.24
CA LEU A 429 -3.40 5.04 22.52
C LEU A 429 -4.57 5.65 23.29
N GLY A 430 -4.99 6.87 22.95
CA GLY A 430 -6.12 7.58 23.56
C GLY A 430 -7.47 7.35 22.88
N LEU A 431 -7.49 6.65 21.74
CA LEU A 431 -8.71 6.45 20.94
C LEU A 431 -9.65 5.41 21.60
N ASP A 432 -10.95 5.65 21.51
CA ASP A 432 -11.99 4.72 22.04
C ASP A 432 -12.13 3.52 21.09
N PRO A 433 -11.87 2.28 21.54
CA PRO A 433 -12.04 1.06 20.73
C PRO A 433 -13.46 0.83 20.20
N GLY A 434 -14.45 1.60 20.69
CA GLY A 434 -15.85 1.54 20.26
C GLY A 434 -16.25 2.44 19.10
N ALA A 435 -15.35 3.28 18.56
CA ALA A 435 -15.61 4.06 17.35
C ALA A 435 -15.64 3.14 16.12
N ALA A 436 -16.72 3.20 15.34
CA ALA A 436 -17.08 2.17 14.35
C ALA A 436 -16.19 2.12 13.09
N ASP A 437 -15.25 3.05 12.93
CA ASP A 437 -14.53 3.33 11.67
C ASP A 437 -13.00 3.16 11.80
N GLN A 438 -12.51 2.26 12.66
CA GLN A 438 -11.06 2.09 12.85
C GLN A 438 -10.61 0.64 12.67
N VAL A 439 -9.40 0.48 12.12
CA VAL A 439 -8.57 -0.73 12.09
C VAL A 439 -8.77 -1.52 13.38
N ALA A 440 -8.87 -2.85 13.28
CA ALA A 440 -9.10 -3.72 14.43
C ALA A 440 -8.27 -3.24 15.65
N PRO A 441 -8.92 -2.78 16.73
CA PRO A 441 -8.22 -2.10 17.79
C PRO A 441 -7.20 -3.04 18.41
N LEU A 442 -6.00 -2.51 18.71
CA LEU A 442 -4.98 -3.24 19.47
C LEU A 442 -5.63 -3.90 20.70
N PRO A 443 -5.24 -5.13 21.07
CA PRO A 443 -5.79 -5.81 22.23
C PRO A 443 -5.78 -4.90 23.48
N PRO A 444 -6.87 -4.85 24.28
CA PRO A 444 -6.97 -3.91 25.40
C PRO A 444 -5.81 -4.01 26.40
N ASP A 445 -5.31 -5.21 26.64
CA ASP A 445 -4.16 -5.46 27.51
C ASP A 445 -2.85 -4.89 26.93
N MET A 446 -2.66 -4.96 25.61
CA MET A 446 -1.55 -4.33 24.89
C MET A 446 -1.64 -2.80 24.98
N LEU A 447 -2.83 -2.22 24.78
CA LEU A 447 -3.05 -0.79 24.95
C LEU A 447 -2.70 -0.31 26.35
N ASP A 448 -3.11 -1.04 27.39
CA ASP A 448 -2.80 -0.68 28.77
C ASP A 448 -1.30 -0.74 29.08
N ARG A 449 -0.58 -1.74 28.54
CA ARG A 449 0.88 -1.81 28.64
C ARG A 449 1.57 -0.66 27.92
N LEU A 450 1.16 -0.34 26.69
CA LEU A 450 1.71 0.77 25.92
C LEU A 450 1.45 2.11 26.59
N ARG A 451 0.25 2.35 27.13
CA ARG A 451 -0.07 3.55 27.92
C ARG A 451 0.81 3.67 29.16
N ALA A 452 1.07 2.57 29.85
CA ALA A 452 1.94 2.55 31.01
C ALA A 452 3.40 2.83 30.64
N ALA A 453 3.91 2.19 29.58
CA ALA A 453 5.29 2.32 29.12
C ALA A 453 5.59 3.70 28.51
N LEU A 454 4.64 4.23 27.74
CA LEU A 454 4.76 5.50 27.03
C LEU A 454 4.07 6.64 27.78
N ARG A 455 3.86 6.57 29.10
CA ARG A 455 3.26 7.68 29.85
C ARG A 455 4.13 8.96 29.76
N PRO A 456 3.54 10.16 29.76
CA PRO A 456 4.30 11.39 29.89
C PRO A 456 5.20 11.38 31.12
N GLY A 457 6.49 11.69 30.95
CA GLY A 457 7.48 11.64 32.04
C GLY A 457 7.96 10.22 32.41
N ALA A 458 7.75 9.22 31.55
CA ALA A 458 8.36 7.89 31.71
C ALA A 458 9.90 7.92 31.68
N GLY A 459 10.49 8.97 31.11
CA GLY A 459 11.92 9.13 30.93
C GLY A 459 12.40 8.67 29.56
N PRO A 460 13.68 8.90 29.23
CA PRO A 460 14.28 8.45 27.98
C PRO A 460 14.20 6.93 27.81
N MET A 461 13.96 6.47 26.58
CA MET A 461 13.89 5.06 26.24
C MET A 461 14.59 4.77 24.90
N GLU A 462 14.78 3.48 24.62
CA GLU A 462 15.40 3.03 23.37
C GLU A 462 14.49 3.32 22.19
N LEU A 463 15.03 4.05 21.20
CA LEU A 463 14.38 4.38 19.94
C LEU A 463 15.18 3.79 18.78
N VAL A 464 14.48 3.44 17.71
CA VAL A 464 15.07 2.88 16.48
C VAL A 464 14.53 3.58 15.24
N SER A 465 15.40 3.82 14.26
CA SER A 465 15.03 4.35 12.95
C SER A 465 15.84 3.66 11.85
N LEU A 466 15.32 3.63 10.62
CA LEU A 466 16.09 3.18 9.47
C LEU A 466 17.14 4.22 9.09
N THR A 467 18.35 3.76 8.79
CA THR A 467 19.33 4.60 8.08
C THR A 467 18.87 4.84 6.64
N PRO A 468 19.36 5.89 5.96
CA PRO A 468 19.04 6.10 4.54
C PRO A 468 19.41 4.92 3.62
N LEU A 469 20.44 4.13 3.98
CA LEU A 469 20.80 2.90 3.26
C LEU A 469 19.70 1.85 3.35
N ALA A 470 19.23 1.56 4.56
CA ALA A 470 18.16 0.60 4.77
C ALA A 470 16.84 1.09 4.21
N THR A 471 16.50 2.38 4.36
CA THR A 471 15.30 2.96 3.74
C THR A 471 15.30 2.73 2.23
N ARG A 472 16.43 2.94 1.53
CA ARG A 472 16.54 2.63 0.09
C ARG A 472 16.31 1.15 -0.22
N ALA A 473 16.93 0.25 0.55
CA ALA A 473 16.81 -1.19 0.30
C ALA A 473 15.41 -1.73 0.61
N VAL A 474 14.80 -1.29 1.71
CA VAL A 474 13.43 -1.61 2.08
C VAL A 474 12.46 -1.07 1.02
N ARG A 475 12.66 0.17 0.55
CA ARG A 475 11.87 0.72 -0.57
C ARG A 475 11.93 -0.16 -1.81
N ALA A 476 13.14 -0.55 -2.23
CA ALA A 476 13.30 -1.39 -3.42
C ALA A 476 12.51 -2.70 -3.31
N ARG A 477 12.56 -3.35 -2.13
CA ARG A 477 11.76 -4.55 -1.85
C ARG A 477 10.25 -4.27 -1.89
N LEU A 478 9.78 -3.20 -1.25
CA LEU A 478 8.37 -2.81 -1.26
C LEU A 478 7.85 -2.61 -2.69
N VAL A 479 8.64 -1.95 -3.55
CA VAL A 479 8.31 -1.74 -4.97
C VAL A 479 8.31 -3.05 -5.76
N GLU A 480 9.28 -3.94 -5.52
CA GLU A 480 9.33 -5.28 -6.13
C GLU A 480 8.11 -6.14 -5.74
N GLU A 481 7.59 -5.97 -4.52
CA GLU A 481 6.34 -6.59 -4.04
C GLU A 481 5.07 -5.95 -4.62
N GLY A 482 5.20 -4.90 -5.46
CA GLY A 482 4.08 -4.18 -6.05
C GLY A 482 3.39 -3.20 -5.11
N ARG A 483 3.98 -2.90 -3.95
CA ARG A 483 3.44 -1.91 -3.00
C ARG A 483 3.78 -0.48 -3.44
N HIS A 484 2.93 0.46 -3.06
CA HIS A 484 3.18 1.88 -3.26
C HIS A 484 4.14 2.40 -2.18
N ALA A 485 5.37 2.74 -2.58
CA ALA A 485 6.42 3.29 -1.70
C ALA A 485 7.04 4.55 -2.33
N PRO A 486 6.41 5.73 -2.17
CA PRO A 486 6.82 6.95 -2.87
C PRO A 486 8.21 7.45 -2.46
N LEU A 487 8.89 8.12 -3.39
CA LEU A 487 10.17 8.80 -3.16
C LEU A 487 10.06 10.26 -3.56
N VAL A 488 10.37 11.15 -2.62
CA VAL A 488 10.41 12.59 -2.90
C VAL A 488 11.44 12.87 -3.99
N GLY A 489 11.02 13.59 -5.03
CA GLY A 489 11.76 13.91 -6.24
C GLY A 489 11.45 13.00 -7.43
N GLU A 490 10.68 11.91 -7.26
CA GLU A 490 10.32 11.02 -8.37
C GLU A 490 9.32 11.65 -9.35
N LEU A 491 8.61 12.70 -8.92
CA LEU A 491 7.63 13.42 -9.75
C LEU A 491 8.21 14.65 -10.41
N ALA A 492 9.53 14.86 -10.34
CA ALA A 492 10.19 16.03 -10.90
C ALA A 492 9.92 16.24 -12.39
N ASP A 493 9.64 15.17 -13.15
CA ASP A 493 9.32 15.20 -14.59
C ASP A 493 7.84 14.93 -14.89
N ALA A 494 6.99 14.77 -13.87
CA ALA A 494 5.58 14.46 -14.04
C ALA A 494 4.77 15.67 -14.56
N GLU A 495 3.67 15.38 -15.26
CA GLU A 495 2.70 16.41 -15.65
C GLU A 495 2.02 17.03 -14.39
N PRO A 496 1.76 18.34 -14.37
CA PRO A 496 1.24 19.06 -13.22
C PRO A 496 -0.02 18.47 -12.57
N GLY A 497 -1.00 18.07 -13.39
CA GLY A 497 -2.29 17.57 -12.93
C GLY A 497 -2.17 16.25 -12.17
N PRO A 498 -1.63 15.20 -12.82
CA PRO A 498 -1.29 13.93 -12.16
C PRO A 498 -0.42 14.10 -10.91
N MET A 499 0.60 14.96 -10.97
CA MET A 499 1.49 15.21 -9.82
C MET A 499 0.74 15.79 -8.62
N LEU A 500 0.03 16.92 -8.79
CA LEU A 500 -0.71 17.55 -7.69
C LEU A 500 -1.81 16.64 -7.13
N GLY A 501 -2.47 15.86 -7.98
CA GLY A 501 -3.47 14.89 -7.54
C GLY A 501 -2.85 13.79 -6.67
N MET A 502 -1.67 13.28 -7.05
CA MET A 502 -0.94 12.29 -6.27
C MET A 502 -0.45 12.85 -4.93
N LEU A 503 0.02 14.11 -4.91
CA LEU A 503 0.36 14.83 -3.68
C LEU A 503 -0.84 14.97 -2.75
N SER A 504 -2.01 15.33 -3.29
CA SER A 504 -3.22 15.53 -2.48
C SER A 504 -3.76 14.25 -1.83
N GLU A 505 -3.43 13.08 -2.37
CA GLU A 505 -3.92 11.78 -1.88
C GLU A 505 -2.91 11.02 -1.02
N HIS A 506 -1.60 11.20 -1.25
CA HIS A 506 -0.56 10.31 -0.71
C HIS A 506 0.57 11.02 0.03
N TYR A 507 0.63 12.36 0.01
CA TYR A 507 1.75 13.11 0.58
C TYR A 507 1.30 13.91 1.80
N SER A 508 2.17 13.98 2.81
CA SER A 508 2.07 14.96 3.88
C SER A 508 2.34 16.38 3.35
N PRO A 509 1.87 17.45 4.02
CA PRO A 509 2.20 18.82 3.65
C PRO A 509 3.70 19.06 3.50
N GLU A 510 4.51 18.50 4.40
CA GLU A 510 5.97 18.65 4.39
C GLU A 510 6.61 17.99 3.17
N THR A 511 6.22 16.75 2.86
CA THR A 511 6.73 16.04 1.67
C THR A 511 6.21 16.64 0.37
N ALA A 512 4.99 17.17 0.37
CA ALA A 512 4.42 17.85 -0.79
C ALA A 512 5.12 19.20 -1.07
N GLU A 513 5.49 19.96 -0.03
CA GLU A 513 6.29 21.18 -0.18
C GLU A 513 7.63 20.88 -0.87
N ALA A 514 8.32 19.82 -0.42
CA ALA A 514 9.58 19.38 -1.02
C ALA A 514 9.40 18.98 -2.50
N GLU A 515 8.34 18.23 -2.83
CA GLU A 515 8.05 17.81 -4.20
C GLU A 515 7.75 19.00 -5.12
N VAL A 516 6.87 19.92 -4.69
CA VAL A 516 6.51 21.12 -5.45
C VAL A 516 7.73 22.00 -5.64
N ALA A 517 8.57 22.17 -4.62
CA ALA A 517 9.81 22.93 -4.73
C ALA A 517 10.77 22.30 -5.76
N GLY A 518 10.96 20.98 -5.72
CA GLY A 518 11.77 20.23 -6.68
C GLY A 518 11.25 20.36 -8.12
N TRP A 519 9.95 20.19 -8.31
CA TRP A 519 9.31 20.32 -9.61
C TRP A 519 9.41 21.75 -10.16
N LEU A 520 9.16 22.77 -9.33
CA LEU A 520 9.33 24.17 -9.75
C LEU A 520 10.78 24.46 -10.14
N ALA A 521 11.77 23.94 -9.39
CA ALA A 521 13.17 24.10 -9.73
C ALA A 521 13.51 23.50 -11.11
N ALA A 522 12.95 22.34 -11.45
CA ALA A 522 13.10 21.72 -12.77
C ALA A 522 12.37 22.49 -13.89
N HIS A 523 11.28 23.21 -13.56
CA HIS A 523 10.36 23.79 -14.54
C HIS A 523 10.37 25.33 -14.64
N GLY A 524 11.50 25.95 -14.36
CA GLY A 524 11.69 27.39 -14.55
C GLY A 524 11.21 28.25 -13.39
N GLY A 525 11.21 27.68 -12.18
CA GLY A 525 10.89 28.35 -10.92
C GLY A 525 9.42 28.78 -10.83
N ARG A 526 9.14 29.68 -9.89
CA ARG A 526 7.78 30.22 -9.69
C ARG A 526 7.26 31.01 -10.90
N ASP A 527 8.14 31.68 -11.65
CA ASP A 527 7.72 32.54 -12.76
C ASP A 527 7.09 31.76 -13.93
N ARG A 528 7.57 30.55 -14.20
CA ARG A 528 7.06 29.70 -15.30
C ARG A 528 6.33 28.45 -14.82
N GLY A 529 6.76 27.88 -13.71
CA GLY A 529 6.19 26.65 -13.17
C GLY A 529 4.84 26.85 -12.48
N LEU A 530 4.70 27.89 -11.64
CA LEU A 530 3.46 28.12 -10.89
C LEU A 530 2.23 28.35 -11.80
N PRO A 531 2.31 29.14 -12.90
CA PRO A 531 1.21 29.24 -13.84
C PRO A 531 0.77 27.88 -14.39
N ARG A 532 1.70 26.97 -14.70
CA ARG A 532 1.39 25.61 -15.19
C ARG A 532 0.70 24.74 -14.14
N LEU A 533 1.11 24.85 -12.88
CA LEU A 533 0.45 24.16 -11.77
C LEU A 533 -0.99 24.66 -11.60
N LEU A 534 -1.19 25.99 -11.65
CA LEU A 534 -2.53 26.58 -11.56
C LEU A 534 -3.41 26.25 -12.77
N ASP A 535 -2.85 26.25 -13.99
CA ASP A 535 -3.57 25.86 -15.20
C ASP A 535 -4.06 24.42 -15.13
N ALA A 536 -3.25 23.50 -14.60
CA ALA A 536 -3.70 22.13 -14.41
C ALA A 536 -4.82 21.97 -13.37
N ILE A 537 -4.88 22.84 -12.36
CA ILE A 537 -6.01 22.89 -11.43
C ILE A 537 -7.27 23.43 -12.14
N ARG A 538 -7.11 24.46 -13.00
CA ARG A 538 -8.22 25.03 -13.79
C ARG A 538 -8.80 24.00 -14.77
N ASP A 539 -7.93 23.21 -15.41
CA ASP A 539 -8.29 22.21 -16.41
C ASP A 539 -8.82 20.91 -15.79
N CYS A 540 -8.75 20.75 -14.46
CA CYS A 540 -9.23 19.56 -13.78
C CYS A 540 -10.77 19.46 -13.89
N PRO A 541 -11.32 18.41 -14.51
CA PRO A 541 -12.77 18.29 -14.72
C PRO A 541 -13.52 17.80 -13.47
N PHE A 542 -12.83 17.67 -12.34
CA PHE A 542 -13.40 17.21 -11.07
C PHE A 542 -13.16 18.23 -9.98
N ARG A 543 -14.22 18.86 -9.50
CA ARG A 543 -14.13 19.98 -8.57
C ARG A 543 -13.55 19.60 -7.22
N THR A 544 -13.89 18.40 -6.73
CA THR A 544 -13.32 17.87 -5.50
C THR A 544 -11.85 17.49 -5.63
N ARG A 545 -11.36 17.18 -6.86
CA ARG A 545 -9.93 16.96 -7.09
C ARG A 545 -9.19 18.29 -7.21
N ALA A 546 -9.75 19.24 -7.96
CA ALA A 546 -9.22 20.59 -8.07
C ALA A 546 -9.08 21.27 -6.68
N LEU A 547 -10.04 21.05 -5.78
CA LEU A 547 -9.96 21.46 -4.38
C LEU A 547 -8.72 20.89 -3.69
N GLY A 548 -8.55 19.56 -3.69
CA GLY A 548 -7.38 18.92 -3.06
C GLY A 548 -6.05 19.36 -3.67
N MET A 549 -5.99 19.55 -5.00
CA MET A 549 -4.80 20.05 -5.69
C MET A 549 -4.46 21.49 -5.32
N LEU A 550 -5.46 22.38 -5.22
CA LEU A 550 -5.23 23.77 -4.78
C LEU A 550 -4.85 23.83 -3.31
N ASP A 551 -5.49 22.99 -2.48
CA ASP A 551 -5.22 22.93 -1.06
C ASP A 551 -3.77 22.54 -0.79
N ILE A 552 -3.29 21.43 -1.36
CA ILE A 552 -1.92 20.98 -1.17
C ILE A 552 -0.90 21.98 -1.75
N LEU A 553 -1.19 22.57 -2.91
CA LEU A 553 -0.32 23.60 -3.51
C LEU A 553 -0.24 24.83 -2.62
N SER A 554 -1.36 25.28 -2.05
CA SER A 554 -1.43 26.49 -1.23
C SER A 554 -0.69 26.35 0.10
N HIS A 555 -0.57 25.14 0.66
CA HIS A 555 0.25 24.84 1.83
C HIS A 555 1.75 25.05 1.60
N THR A 556 2.21 25.04 0.35
CA THR A 556 3.63 25.31 0.01
C THR A 556 4.00 26.81 0.06
N PHE A 557 3.03 27.69 0.36
CA PHE A 557 3.23 29.13 0.46
C PHE A 557 3.32 29.57 1.91
N PRO A 558 4.33 30.39 2.28
CA PRO A 558 4.46 30.93 3.65
C PRO A 558 3.25 31.75 4.13
N ASP A 559 2.55 32.40 3.20
CA ASP A 559 1.30 33.14 3.45
C ASP A 559 0.19 32.56 2.57
N ARG A 560 -0.36 31.42 3.01
CA ARG A 560 -1.43 30.69 2.34
C ARG A 560 -2.68 31.57 2.16
N ALA A 561 -3.06 32.34 3.19
CA ALA A 561 -4.24 33.20 3.15
C ALA A 561 -4.11 34.30 2.08
N ALA A 562 -2.97 34.99 2.00
CA ALA A 562 -2.75 36.00 0.97
C ALA A 562 -2.73 35.39 -0.44
N PHE A 563 -2.13 34.20 -0.60
CA PHE A 563 -2.13 33.48 -1.87
C PHE A 563 -3.57 33.15 -2.33
N LEU A 564 -4.39 32.56 -1.46
CA LEU A 564 -5.79 32.23 -1.76
C LEU A 564 -6.63 33.49 -2.02
N ARG A 565 -6.44 34.58 -1.26
CA ARG A 565 -7.13 35.86 -1.50
C ARG A 565 -6.86 36.43 -2.89
N ASN A 566 -5.64 36.27 -3.42
CA ASN A 566 -5.31 36.70 -4.78
C ASN A 566 -6.02 35.88 -5.86
N LEU A 567 -6.40 34.63 -5.56
CA LEU A 567 -7.11 33.74 -6.49
C LEU A 567 -8.64 33.93 -6.46
N ARG A 568 -9.20 34.67 -5.49
CA ARG A 568 -10.66 34.89 -5.39
C ARG A 568 -11.29 35.47 -6.65
N ALA A 569 -10.57 36.33 -7.36
CA ALA A 569 -11.05 36.95 -8.61
C ALA A 569 -10.91 36.04 -9.85
N ASP A 570 -10.25 34.88 -9.73
CA ASP A 570 -10.14 33.91 -10.82
C ASP A 570 -11.48 33.21 -11.03
N ARG A 571 -11.94 33.13 -12.30
CA ARG A 571 -13.23 32.52 -12.63
C ARG A 571 -13.33 31.04 -12.22
N HIS A 572 -12.24 30.28 -12.34
CA HIS A 572 -12.23 28.84 -12.11
C HIS A 572 -11.77 28.49 -10.70
N LEU A 573 -10.76 29.22 -10.20
CA LEU A 573 -10.16 28.97 -8.89
C LEU A 573 -10.84 29.75 -7.76
N GLY A 574 -11.53 30.85 -8.06
CA GLY A 574 -12.16 31.72 -7.06
C GLY A 574 -13.14 31.01 -6.12
N PRO A 575 -14.08 30.18 -6.63
CA PRO A 575 -14.98 29.41 -5.76
C PRO A 575 -14.24 28.46 -4.81
N ILE A 576 -13.20 27.76 -5.28
CA ILE A 576 -12.38 26.85 -4.47
C ILE A 576 -11.55 27.64 -3.45
N ALA A 577 -10.89 28.72 -3.87
CA ALA A 577 -10.10 29.56 -2.98
C ALA A 577 -10.95 30.20 -1.88
N THR A 578 -12.19 30.59 -2.20
CA THR A 578 -13.16 31.10 -1.24
C THR A 578 -13.58 30.00 -0.25
N HIS A 579 -13.84 28.79 -0.74
CA HIS A 579 -14.15 27.63 0.11
C HIS A 579 -13.04 27.38 1.14
N LEU A 580 -11.78 27.28 0.69
CA LEU A 580 -10.63 27.07 1.56
C LEU A 580 -10.46 28.20 2.59
N LEU A 581 -10.57 29.46 2.17
CA LEU A 581 -10.48 30.61 3.10
C LEU A 581 -11.57 30.58 4.18
N VAL A 582 -12.78 30.14 3.85
CA VAL A 582 -13.88 30.00 4.82
C VAL A 582 -13.61 28.84 5.76
N GLU A 583 -13.16 27.70 5.23
CA GLU A 583 -12.80 26.51 6.01
C GLU A 583 -11.69 26.80 7.02
N ASP A 584 -10.68 27.56 6.62
CA ASP A 584 -9.58 28.01 7.49
C ASP A 584 -10.00 29.04 8.55
N GLY A 585 -11.19 29.64 8.41
CA GLY A 585 -11.64 30.77 9.22
C GLY A 585 -10.96 32.10 8.88
N GLU A 586 -10.29 32.20 7.73
CA GLU A 586 -9.61 33.40 7.21
C GLU A 586 -10.56 34.37 6.46
N LEU A 587 -11.82 33.95 6.25
CA LEU A 587 -12.91 34.73 5.66
C LEU A 587 -14.25 34.30 6.27
N ALA A 588 -15.02 35.24 6.81
CA ALA A 588 -16.33 34.92 7.37
C ALA A 588 -17.41 34.85 6.27
N MET A 589 -18.42 34.00 6.46
CA MET A 589 -19.52 33.82 5.50
C MET A 589 -20.32 35.12 5.26
N GLU A 590 -20.37 35.99 6.27
CA GLU A 590 -21.03 37.30 6.21
C GLU A 590 -20.26 38.33 5.37
N GLU A 591 -18.97 38.10 5.13
CA GLU A 591 -18.12 38.98 4.32
C GLU A 591 -18.21 38.66 2.82
N LEU A 592 -18.88 37.56 2.45
CA LEU A 592 -19.05 37.15 1.08
C LEU A 592 -20.08 38.00 0.34
N GLY A 593 -19.74 38.42 -0.87
CA GLY A 593 -20.69 39.03 -1.80
C GLY A 593 -21.85 38.07 -2.12
N GLU A 594 -22.96 38.59 -2.66
CA GLU A 594 -24.08 37.75 -3.10
C GLU A 594 -23.65 36.74 -4.17
N GLU A 595 -22.85 37.17 -5.14
CA GLU A 595 -22.31 36.31 -6.20
C GLU A 595 -21.39 35.21 -5.64
N GLU A 596 -20.47 35.55 -4.73
CA GLU A 596 -19.57 34.58 -4.09
C GLU A 596 -20.34 33.54 -3.26
N ARG A 597 -21.41 33.94 -2.57
CA ARG A 597 -22.26 33.00 -1.83
C ARG A 597 -22.96 32.02 -2.77
N VAL A 598 -23.52 32.50 -3.88
CA VAL A 598 -24.19 31.64 -4.86
C VAL A 598 -23.20 30.68 -5.53
N LEU A 599 -22.00 31.15 -5.88
CA LEU A 599 -20.94 30.31 -6.42
C LEU A 599 -20.47 29.26 -5.42
N GLY A 600 -20.26 29.64 -4.15
CA GLY A 600 -19.87 28.70 -3.09
C GLY A 600 -20.92 27.63 -2.84
N MET A 601 -22.22 27.98 -2.91
CA MET A 601 -23.30 27.01 -2.83
C MET A 601 -23.29 26.05 -4.03
N ALA A 602 -23.10 26.55 -5.26
CA ALA A 602 -23.00 25.71 -6.45
C ALA A 602 -21.81 24.75 -6.35
N GLU A 603 -20.64 25.24 -5.91
CA GLU A 603 -19.43 24.43 -5.68
C GLU A 603 -19.72 23.30 -4.67
N GLN A 604 -20.38 23.59 -3.54
CA GLN A 604 -20.74 22.58 -2.53
C GLN A 604 -21.69 21.49 -3.05
N PHE A 605 -22.69 21.88 -3.85
CA PHE A 605 -23.62 20.90 -4.43
C PHE A 605 -22.95 20.01 -5.49
N ILE A 606 -22.00 20.57 -6.25
CA ILE A 606 -21.18 19.78 -7.18
C ILE A 606 -20.24 18.85 -6.41
N HIS A 607 -19.63 19.29 -5.31
CA HIS A 607 -18.83 18.42 -4.45
C HIS A 607 -19.65 17.27 -3.87
N LEU A 608 -20.86 17.57 -3.38
CA LEU A 608 -21.78 16.55 -2.87
C LEU A 608 -22.16 15.54 -3.95
N LEU A 609 -22.38 15.98 -5.19
CA LEU A 609 -22.65 15.11 -6.32
C LEU A 609 -21.45 14.20 -6.65
N GLU A 610 -20.23 14.73 -6.59
CA GLU A 610 -19.01 13.95 -6.86
C GLU A 610 -18.67 12.95 -5.75
N ILE A 611 -18.94 13.28 -4.48
CA ILE A 611 -18.58 12.45 -3.32
C ILE A 611 -19.71 11.47 -2.95
N GLY A 612 -20.93 11.98 -2.81
CA GLY A 612 -22.09 11.22 -2.34
C GLY A 612 -23.05 10.78 -3.45
N GLY A 613 -22.77 11.18 -4.70
CA GLY A 613 -23.60 10.81 -5.84
C GLY A 613 -24.97 11.52 -5.87
N PRO A 614 -25.85 11.09 -6.79
CA PRO A 614 -27.13 11.73 -7.00
C PRO A 614 -28.08 11.59 -5.80
N ASP A 615 -28.01 10.48 -5.08
CA ASP A 615 -28.87 10.21 -3.92
C ASP A 615 -28.57 11.19 -2.78
N ALA A 616 -27.30 11.49 -2.50
CA ALA A 616 -26.93 12.46 -1.46
C ALA A 616 -27.45 13.88 -1.76
N VAL A 617 -27.38 14.31 -3.02
CA VAL A 617 -27.96 15.59 -3.46
C VAL A 617 -29.49 15.58 -3.32
N ALA A 618 -30.13 14.47 -3.70
CA ALA A 618 -31.59 14.33 -3.61
C ALA A 618 -32.08 14.34 -2.15
N ASP A 619 -31.34 13.70 -1.25
CA ASP A 619 -31.62 13.64 0.19
C ASP A 619 -31.50 15.05 0.79
N MET A 620 -30.41 15.77 0.53
CA MET A 620 -30.23 17.16 0.98
C MET A 620 -31.36 18.08 0.52
N LEU A 621 -31.79 17.96 -0.75
CA LEU A 621 -32.90 18.74 -1.28
C LEU A 621 -34.28 18.29 -0.79
N SER A 622 -34.39 17.11 -0.18
CA SER A 622 -35.65 16.62 0.40
C SER A 622 -35.93 17.23 1.77
N GLU A 623 -34.91 17.75 2.45
CA GLU A 623 -35.04 18.42 3.74
C GLU A 623 -35.63 19.83 3.63
N LEU A 624 -35.60 20.42 2.43
CA LEU A 624 -36.12 21.75 2.14
C LEU A 624 -37.60 21.71 1.69
N PRO A 625 -38.41 22.74 2.02
CA PRO A 625 -39.73 22.91 1.43
C PRO A 625 -39.69 22.91 -0.10
N PRO A 626 -40.68 22.35 -0.81
CA PRO A 626 -40.65 22.21 -2.27
C PRO A 626 -40.48 23.52 -3.06
N ASP A 627 -40.93 24.65 -2.51
CA ASP A 627 -40.80 25.96 -3.14
C ASP A 627 -39.37 26.51 -2.97
N GLU A 628 -38.78 26.31 -1.80
CA GLU A 628 -37.40 26.69 -1.49
C GLU A 628 -36.41 25.82 -2.27
N ALA A 629 -36.62 24.51 -2.35
CA ALA A 629 -35.80 23.60 -3.15
C ALA A 629 -35.80 24.00 -4.64
N ARG A 630 -36.96 24.42 -5.18
CA ARG A 630 -37.08 24.93 -6.56
C ARG A 630 -36.37 26.26 -6.75
N GLY A 631 -36.52 27.20 -5.81
CA GLY A 631 -35.84 28.50 -5.85
C GLY A 631 -34.32 28.34 -5.78
N LEU A 632 -33.85 27.49 -4.88
CA LEU A 632 -32.43 27.12 -4.74
C LEU A 632 -31.90 26.52 -6.05
N THR A 633 -32.59 25.51 -6.60
CA THR A 633 -32.22 24.89 -7.88
C THR A 633 -32.05 25.91 -9.00
N ALA A 634 -33.02 26.81 -9.17
CA ALA A 634 -32.95 27.84 -10.21
C ALA A 634 -31.76 28.80 -9.99
N THR A 635 -31.45 29.09 -8.73
CA THR A 635 -30.32 29.94 -8.35
C THR A 635 -28.99 29.26 -8.65
N LEU A 636 -28.83 27.98 -8.27
CA LEU A 636 -27.62 27.20 -8.54
C LEU A 636 -27.33 27.08 -10.04
N LEU A 637 -28.37 26.78 -10.84
CA LEU A 637 -28.23 26.65 -12.30
C LEU A 637 -27.96 27.98 -13.02
N ALA A 638 -28.25 29.11 -12.37
CA ALA A 638 -27.99 30.46 -12.90
C ALA A 638 -26.76 31.12 -12.27
N SER A 639 -25.98 30.39 -11.47
CA SER A 639 -24.85 30.89 -10.69
C SER A 639 -23.69 31.44 -11.53
N GLY A 640 -23.56 31.01 -12.79
CA GLY A 640 -22.39 31.29 -13.62
C GLY A 640 -21.15 30.48 -13.21
N HIS A 641 -21.33 29.42 -12.42
CA HIS A 641 -20.26 28.54 -11.96
C HIS A 641 -19.44 27.97 -13.14
N PRO A 642 -18.11 27.88 -13.03
CA PRO A 642 -17.23 27.46 -14.13
C PRO A 642 -17.42 25.99 -14.58
N ASP A 643 -17.89 25.12 -13.68
CA ASP A 643 -18.13 23.71 -14.00
C ASP A 643 -19.49 23.48 -14.67
N GLU A 644 -19.51 23.64 -15.99
CA GLU A 644 -20.71 23.41 -16.80
C GLU A 644 -21.14 21.93 -16.80
N THR A 645 -20.22 20.99 -16.64
CA THR A 645 -20.54 19.55 -16.59
C THR A 645 -21.26 19.22 -15.29
N GLY A 646 -20.73 19.64 -14.14
CA GLY A 646 -21.41 19.45 -12.86
C GLY A 646 -22.77 20.14 -12.79
N LEU A 647 -22.90 21.33 -13.39
CA LEU A 647 -24.20 22.02 -13.50
C LEU A 647 -25.21 21.28 -14.39
N GLU A 648 -24.77 20.68 -15.49
CA GLU A 648 -25.65 19.86 -16.34
C GLU A 648 -26.09 18.58 -15.63
N GLU A 649 -25.17 17.88 -14.94
CA GLU A 649 -25.52 16.70 -14.16
C GLU A 649 -26.54 17.03 -13.05
N LEU A 650 -26.37 18.17 -12.37
CA LEU A 650 -27.37 18.68 -11.42
C LEU A 650 -28.70 18.98 -12.11
N ARG A 651 -28.69 19.58 -13.31
CA ARG A 651 -29.91 19.87 -14.08
C ARG A 651 -30.67 18.60 -14.43
N GLU A 652 -29.98 17.56 -14.91
CA GLU A 652 -30.57 16.27 -15.26
C GLU A 652 -31.20 15.56 -14.06
N LEU A 653 -30.46 15.50 -12.94
CA LEU A 653 -30.93 14.93 -11.68
C LEU A 653 -32.23 15.59 -11.21
N LEU A 654 -32.30 16.91 -11.33
CA LEU A 654 -33.45 17.69 -10.89
C LEU A 654 -34.62 17.61 -11.87
N ALA A 655 -34.35 17.41 -13.16
CA ALA A 655 -35.37 17.15 -14.16
C ALA A 655 -36.05 15.78 -13.96
N ALA A 656 -35.27 14.74 -13.63
CA ALA A 656 -35.77 13.38 -13.36
C ALA A 656 -36.73 13.32 -12.15
N ARG A 657 -36.64 14.28 -11.22
CA ARG A 657 -37.51 14.38 -10.03
C ARG A 657 -38.91 14.95 -10.30
N ARG A 658 -39.22 15.41 -11.52
CA ARG A 658 -40.58 15.87 -11.85
C ARG A 658 -41.55 14.66 -11.90
N PRO A 659 -42.65 14.64 -11.12
CA PRO A 659 -43.52 13.48 -11.05
C PRO A 659 -44.27 13.31 -12.39
N GLY A 660 -43.93 12.24 -13.11
CA GLY A 660 -44.60 11.90 -14.37
C GLY A 660 -44.14 10.59 -15.03
N LEU A 661 -42.88 10.17 -14.88
CA LEU A 661 -42.38 8.94 -15.51
C LEU A 661 -41.38 8.25 -14.57
N ALA A 662 -41.87 7.24 -13.85
CA ALA A 662 -40.99 6.30 -13.15
C ALA A 662 -40.27 5.45 -14.20
N THR A 663 -39.00 5.75 -14.46
CA THR A 663 -38.08 4.82 -15.11
C THR A 663 -37.62 3.80 -14.07
N VAL A 664 -38.23 2.62 -14.14
CA VAL A 664 -37.79 1.44 -13.39
C VAL A 664 -36.38 1.08 -13.86
N HIS A 665 -35.39 1.28 -12.99
CA HIS A 665 -34.03 0.79 -13.20
C HIS A 665 -34.02 -0.74 -12.99
N PRO A 666 -33.51 -1.55 -13.92
CA PRO A 666 -33.54 -3.01 -13.81
C PRO A 666 -32.41 -3.54 -12.91
N LEU A 667 -32.31 -3.03 -11.69
CA LEU A 667 -31.49 -3.62 -10.61
C LEU A 667 -32.13 -3.42 -9.21
N ALA A 668 -33.41 -3.05 -9.13
CA ALA A 668 -34.17 -2.99 -7.87
C ALA A 668 -34.59 -4.39 -7.34
N GLY A 669 -33.74 -5.40 -7.55
CA GLY A 669 -34.01 -6.80 -7.31
C GLY A 669 -32.97 -7.48 -6.42
N THR A 670 -32.29 -6.76 -5.53
CA THR A 670 -31.50 -7.37 -4.46
C THR A 670 -31.85 -6.72 -3.13
N SER A 671 -32.49 -7.50 -2.27
CA SER A 671 -32.92 -7.19 -0.92
C SER A 671 -31.88 -6.40 -0.13
N ARG A 672 -32.14 -5.09 0.11
CA ARG A 672 -31.58 -4.32 1.23
C ARG A 672 -32.12 -4.93 2.53
N SER A 673 -31.50 -6.03 2.97
CA SER A 673 -31.73 -6.60 4.29
C SER A 673 -31.07 -5.70 5.34
N SER A 674 -31.89 -5.00 6.09
CA SER A 674 -31.52 -4.15 7.20
C SER A 674 -30.76 -4.93 8.29
N ARG A 675 -29.43 -4.87 8.24
CA ARG A 675 -28.49 -5.40 9.26
C ARG A 675 -28.68 -4.76 10.65
N SER A 676 -29.50 -3.70 10.77
CA SER A 676 -29.85 -3.04 12.04
C SER A 676 -30.70 -3.91 12.99
N SER A 677 -31.50 -4.86 12.49
CA SER A 677 -32.46 -5.60 13.33
C SER A 677 -31.93 -6.87 14.01
N ARG A 678 -30.73 -7.37 13.63
CA ARG A 678 -30.15 -8.62 14.17
C ARG A 678 -29.42 -8.41 15.51
N LYS A 679 -28.76 -7.26 15.71
CA LYS A 679 -28.03 -6.94 16.97
C LYS A 679 -28.95 -6.80 18.20
N ALA A 680 -30.23 -6.44 18.01
CA ALA A 680 -31.19 -6.32 19.12
C ALA A 680 -31.73 -7.67 19.62
N ARG A 681 -31.72 -8.72 18.79
CA ARG A 681 -32.30 -10.03 19.14
C ARG A 681 -31.31 -10.97 19.83
N GLU A 682 -30.01 -10.74 19.65
CA GLU A 682 -28.93 -11.55 20.23
C GLU A 682 -28.58 -11.13 21.68
N LYS A 683 -28.70 -9.83 22.02
CA LYS A 683 -28.55 -9.33 23.40
C LYS A 683 -29.64 -9.84 24.36
N ARG A 684 -30.80 -10.29 23.88
CA ARG A 684 -31.90 -10.80 24.72
C ARG A 684 -31.79 -12.28 25.07
N ARG A 685 -30.89 -13.05 24.43
CA ARG A 685 -30.72 -14.50 24.68
C ARG A 685 -29.56 -14.85 25.64
N LYS A 686 -28.64 -13.91 25.91
CA LYS A 686 -27.56 -14.07 26.91
C LYS A 686 -27.93 -13.71 28.37
N ARG A 687 -29.20 -13.37 28.67
CA ARG A 687 -29.71 -13.15 30.04
C ARG A 687 -30.61 -14.27 30.59
N ARG A 688 -30.66 -15.43 29.92
CA ARG A 688 -31.29 -16.64 30.42
C ARG A 688 -30.46 -17.87 30.02
N ARG A 689 -29.30 -18.03 30.63
CA ARG A 689 -28.66 -19.32 30.96
C ARG A 689 -27.75 -19.10 32.15
#